data_AF-A0A2J6SXN9-F1
#
_entry.id   AF-A0A2J6SXN9-F1
#
_cell.length_a   1.000
_cell.length_b   1.000
_cell.length_c   1.000
_cell.angle_alpha   90.00
_cell.angle_beta   90.00
_cell.angle_gamma   90.00
#
_symmetry.space_group_name_H-M   'P 1'
#
loop_
_entity.id
_entity.type
_entity.pdbx_description
1 polymer ?
#
loop_
_entity_poly.entity_id
_entity_poly.type
_entity_poly.pdbx_seq_one_letter_code
_entity_poly.pdbx_strand_id
1 'polypeptide(L)'
;MRGGLLSSSRSAIRSSTPVTRPRAPCTRNLATVITKPAASYKPDIESRTPPYPKLLKRLHEVRRVLGSSRQLTLAEKILYSHLDNPEEALLSNTDNGLNIRGNANLKLKPDRVAMQDASAQMALLQFMTCNLPSTAVPASIHCDHMIVGERGADVDLPESIKGNKEVFDFLESAAKKYGIEFWPPGAGIIHQTVLENYAAPGLMMLGTDSHTPNAGGLGAIAIGVGGADAVDALVDAPWELKAPKILGVRLEGQLSGWASPKDVILALAGKLTVRGGTGYIIEYHGPGVDSLSCTGMATMCNMGAEVGATTSLFPFSTRHISYLESTHRRYIALQAQTIASSSSIHNLLRADEGAHYDEEITIDLSTLEPHINGPFTPDLSTPLSVFSKAVKSNNWPETVSAGLIGSCTNSSYQDMRRAEDLVKQASAAGLKPATDFFITPGSEQIRATLDRDSTLSTFEDAGGIVLANACGPCIGQWKRTDNISKGDSNAIFTSYNRNFRGRNDGNPETMNFLASPEIVTAMSYAGTTSFNPLTDTITTPSGDLFRFSPPGGAELPEFGFETGNPDFLPTSGAPSPSTQVVVSPTSDRLALLEPFAPFPDHDLHGLKVLYKVTGKCTTDTISAAGPWLKYKGHLPNISANTLIGAANAATGEVNVAYDVDGSTSGIPELAQKWKDQGIEWLVVAEDNYGEGSAREHAALQPRFLGGRVILAKSFARIHETNLKKQGVVPLTFANGEDYEKINACDEVSTEGLYDVLKSGGKGEVKVVVKKKDGSEVVIKTKHTLSEDQCGFILAGSALNLLAKMKRT
;
A
#
# COMPACT_ATOMS: atom_id res chain seq x y z
N MET A 1 -48.51 -5.02 -61.11
CA MET A 1 -49.79 -5.27 -61.83
C MET A 1 -50.95 -5.14 -60.83
N ARG A 2 -52.20 -5.04 -61.32
CA ARG A 2 -53.54 -5.15 -60.65
C ARG A 2 -53.59 -5.47 -59.13
N GLY A 3 -54.43 -4.87 -58.27
CA GLY A 3 -55.36 -3.73 -58.40
C GLY A 3 -56.78 -3.95 -57.80
N GLY A 4 -57.26 -3.06 -56.93
CA GLY A 4 -58.64 -3.01 -56.36
C GLY A 4 -58.95 -4.08 -55.27
N LEU A 5 -60.09 -4.10 -54.54
CA LEU A 5 -61.29 -3.24 -54.34
C LEU A 5 -61.81 -3.52 -52.89
N LEU A 6 -62.19 -2.57 -52.01
CA LEU A 6 -63.35 -1.64 -51.92
C LEU A 6 -64.60 -2.17 -51.12
N SER A 7 -65.41 -1.24 -50.57
CA SER A 7 -66.64 -1.40 -49.71
C SER A 7 -66.38 -1.83 -48.23
N SER A 8 -66.87 -1.21 -47.13
CA SER A 8 -68.13 -0.54 -46.68
C SER A 8 -69.09 -1.48 -45.92
N SER A 9 -69.83 -1.11 -44.87
CA SER A 9 -70.15 0.19 -44.24
C SER A 9 -70.21 0.02 -42.68
N ARG A 10 -70.86 0.77 -41.77
CA ARG A 10 -71.93 1.81 -41.77
C ARG A 10 -71.83 2.68 -40.49
N SER A 11 -72.90 3.37 -40.05
CA SER A 11 -72.87 4.32 -38.91
C SER A 11 -74.15 4.34 -38.05
N ALA A 12 -74.06 4.84 -36.81
CA ALA A 12 -75.20 5.37 -36.03
C ALA A 12 -74.72 6.49 -35.07
N ILE A 13 -75.50 7.57 -34.92
CA ILE A 13 -75.20 8.72 -34.05
C ILE A 13 -76.49 9.20 -33.37
N ARG A 14 -76.42 9.46 -32.05
CA ARG A 14 -77.35 10.31 -31.27
C ARG A 14 -76.54 11.00 -30.17
N SER A 15 -76.24 12.30 -30.28
CA SER A 15 -77.09 13.49 -30.11
C SER A 15 -77.11 13.98 -28.65
N SER A 16 -76.53 15.15 -28.41
CA SER A 16 -76.34 15.75 -27.08
C SER A 16 -76.80 17.22 -27.04
N THR A 17 -77.23 17.69 -25.87
CA THR A 17 -77.53 19.10 -25.57
C THR A 17 -77.08 19.45 -24.13
N PRO A 18 -76.78 20.72 -23.82
CA PRO A 18 -75.76 21.03 -22.79
C PRO A 18 -76.29 21.68 -21.49
N VAL A 19 -75.43 21.70 -20.47
CA VAL A 19 -75.50 22.58 -19.28
C VAL A 19 -74.14 23.30 -19.15
N THR A 20 -74.09 24.46 -18.50
CA THR A 20 -72.97 25.43 -18.62
C THR A 20 -72.29 25.83 -17.30
N ARG A 21 -71.09 26.44 -17.43
CA ARG A 21 -70.25 27.14 -16.43
C ARG A 21 -69.34 26.26 -15.54
N PRO A 22 -68.22 26.80 -15.00
CA PRO A 22 -67.43 27.98 -15.41
C PRO A 22 -65.95 27.63 -15.75
N ARG A 23 -65.11 28.64 -16.05
CA ARG A 23 -63.66 28.47 -16.31
C ARG A 23 -62.84 28.29 -15.02
N ALA A 24 -61.80 27.47 -15.11
CA ALA A 24 -60.63 27.43 -14.22
C ALA A 24 -59.34 27.49 -15.09
N PRO A 25 -58.15 27.79 -14.54
CA PRO A 25 -57.01 28.27 -15.34
C PRO A 25 -56.27 27.18 -16.12
N CYS A 26 -55.58 27.61 -17.18
CA CYS A 26 -54.78 26.74 -18.05
C CYS A 26 -53.36 26.57 -17.48
N THR A 27 -53.07 25.42 -16.87
CA THR A 27 -51.70 24.99 -16.59
C THR A 27 -51.08 24.35 -17.82
N ARG A 28 -49.89 24.81 -18.21
CA ARG A 28 -49.07 24.11 -19.21
C ARG A 28 -48.39 22.93 -18.53
N ASN A 29 -48.77 21.71 -18.87
CA ASN A 29 -47.96 20.54 -18.55
C ASN A 29 -46.68 20.61 -19.38
N LEU A 30 -45.57 21.03 -18.75
CA LEU A 30 -44.24 20.83 -19.32
C LEU A 30 -44.00 19.32 -19.39
N ALA A 31 -43.65 18.82 -20.58
CA ALA A 31 -43.25 17.44 -20.73
C ALA A 31 -41.88 17.28 -20.05
N THR A 32 -41.84 16.59 -18.90
CA THR A 32 -40.58 16.15 -18.30
C THR A 32 -39.90 15.22 -19.30
N VAL A 33 -38.73 15.64 -19.79
CA VAL A 33 -37.81 14.73 -20.47
C VAL A 33 -37.40 13.70 -19.43
N ILE A 34 -37.93 12.48 -19.56
CA ILE A 34 -37.39 11.34 -18.82
C ILE A 34 -36.03 11.06 -19.44
N THR A 35 -35.00 11.68 -18.86
CA THR A 35 -33.63 11.19 -19.01
C THR A 35 -33.66 9.71 -18.66
N LYS A 36 -33.11 8.86 -19.55
CA LYS A 36 -32.78 7.50 -19.14
C LYS A 36 -31.95 7.62 -17.86
N PRO A 37 -32.25 6.88 -16.78
CA PRO A 37 -31.30 6.74 -15.69
C PRO A 37 -29.96 6.35 -16.29
N ALA A 38 -28.88 7.03 -15.87
CA ALA A 38 -27.54 6.52 -16.13
C ALA A 38 -27.50 5.07 -15.65
N ALA A 39 -26.84 4.18 -16.40
CA ALA A 39 -26.76 2.78 -16.03
C ALA A 39 -26.00 2.69 -14.71
N SER A 40 -26.72 2.50 -13.60
CA SER A 40 -26.11 2.54 -12.28
C SER A 40 -25.03 1.48 -12.20
N TYR A 41 -23.86 1.87 -11.71
CA TYR A 41 -22.75 0.95 -11.53
C TYR A 41 -23.19 -0.18 -10.61
N LYS A 42 -23.19 -1.39 -11.15
CA LYS A 42 -23.50 -2.62 -10.42
C LYS A 42 -22.18 -3.34 -10.20
N PRO A 43 -21.49 -3.11 -9.06
CA PRO A 43 -20.30 -3.87 -8.74
C PRO A 43 -20.64 -5.36 -8.70
N ASP A 44 -19.74 -6.20 -9.21
CA ASP A 44 -19.87 -7.64 -9.01
C ASP A 44 -19.65 -7.97 -7.54
N ILE A 45 -20.75 -8.20 -6.82
CA ILE A 45 -20.72 -8.54 -5.40
C ILE A 45 -20.14 -9.95 -5.18
N GLU A 46 -20.16 -10.85 -6.16
CA GLU A 46 -19.66 -12.22 -5.98
C GLU A 46 -18.13 -12.24 -5.86
N SER A 47 -17.38 -11.65 -6.80
CA SER A 47 -15.91 -11.50 -6.69
C SER A 47 -15.42 -10.53 -5.60
N ARG A 48 -16.36 -9.87 -4.89
CA ARG A 48 -16.10 -9.01 -3.72
C ARG A 48 -16.45 -9.67 -2.39
N THR A 49 -17.16 -10.79 -2.42
CA THR A 49 -17.53 -11.56 -1.23
C THR A 49 -16.38 -12.53 -0.89
N PRO A 50 -15.81 -12.51 0.34
CA PRO A 50 -14.85 -13.52 0.75
C PRO A 50 -15.45 -14.93 0.61
N PRO A 51 -14.67 -15.97 0.26
CA PRO A 51 -15.20 -17.30 -0.01
C PRO A 51 -15.56 -18.05 1.28
N TYR A 52 -16.48 -17.51 2.08
CA TYR A 52 -16.79 -17.96 3.44
C TYR A 52 -17.02 -19.48 3.58
N PRO A 53 -17.68 -20.21 2.65
CA PRO A 53 -17.78 -21.67 2.76
C PRO A 53 -16.42 -22.39 2.72
N LYS A 54 -15.46 -21.90 1.92
CA LYS A 54 -14.06 -22.39 1.87
C LYS A 54 -13.35 -22.04 3.18
N LEU A 55 -13.42 -20.79 3.61
CA LEU A 55 -12.72 -20.30 4.80
C LEU A 55 -13.23 -20.96 6.09
N LEU A 56 -14.54 -21.08 6.26
CA LEU A 56 -15.16 -21.80 7.38
C LEU A 56 -14.77 -23.28 7.36
N LYS A 57 -14.80 -23.96 6.20
CA LYS A 57 -14.32 -25.35 6.09
C LYS A 57 -12.85 -25.46 6.55
N ARG A 58 -12.01 -24.48 6.18
CA ARG A 58 -10.60 -24.46 6.59
C ARG A 58 -10.42 -24.17 8.08
N LEU A 59 -11.23 -23.30 8.68
CA LEU A 59 -11.23 -23.07 10.14
C LEU A 59 -11.51 -24.36 10.94
N HIS A 60 -12.45 -25.20 10.45
CA HIS A 60 -12.69 -26.52 11.06
C HIS A 60 -11.48 -27.46 10.94
N GLU A 61 -10.76 -27.41 9.81
CA GLU A 61 -9.53 -28.19 9.61
C GLU A 61 -8.39 -27.70 10.50
N VAL A 62 -8.21 -26.38 10.65
CA VAL A 62 -7.26 -25.77 11.60
C VAL A 62 -7.56 -26.21 13.02
N ARG A 63 -8.83 -26.22 13.44
CA ARG A 63 -9.23 -26.71 14.77
C ARG A 63 -9.14 -28.24 14.92
N ARG A 64 -9.16 -29.02 13.83
CA ARG A 64 -8.78 -30.45 13.85
C ARG A 64 -7.28 -30.61 14.12
N VAL A 65 -6.44 -29.83 13.43
CA VAL A 65 -4.97 -29.91 13.52
C VAL A 65 -4.45 -29.39 14.87
N LEU A 66 -4.97 -28.27 15.37
CA LEU A 66 -4.52 -27.61 16.61
C LEU A 66 -5.26 -28.04 17.88
N GLY A 67 -6.29 -28.87 17.77
CA GLY A 67 -7.24 -29.18 18.84
C GLY A 67 -8.34 -28.12 18.99
N SER A 68 -9.58 -28.57 19.16
CA SER A 68 -10.77 -27.71 19.19
C SER A 68 -10.89 -26.82 20.44
N SER A 69 -10.12 -27.14 21.49
CA SER A 69 -10.04 -26.36 22.74
C SER A 69 -9.09 -25.17 22.67
N ARG A 70 -8.29 -25.03 21.60
CA ARG A 70 -7.35 -23.92 21.46
C ARG A 70 -8.08 -22.64 21.05
N GLN A 71 -7.92 -21.61 21.88
CA GLN A 71 -8.35 -20.24 21.59
C GLN A 71 -7.45 -19.64 20.50
N LEU A 72 -8.06 -19.05 19.47
CA LEU A 72 -7.38 -18.37 18.38
C LEU A 72 -7.77 -16.88 18.38
N THR A 73 -6.79 -16.00 18.17
CA THR A 73 -7.05 -14.57 17.90
C THR A 73 -7.75 -14.41 16.55
N LEU A 74 -8.31 -13.23 16.26
CA LEU A 74 -8.94 -12.95 14.97
C LEU A 74 -7.92 -13.09 13.82
N ALA A 75 -6.72 -12.55 14.01
CA ALA A 75 -5.63 -12.65 13.06
C ALA A 75 -5.28 -14.10 12.73
N GLU A 76 -5.19 -14.96 13.75
CA GLU A 76 -4.93 -16.39 13.58
C GLU A 76 -6.09 -17.11 12.88
N LYS A 77 -7.35 -16.82 13.26
CA LYS A 77 -8.53 -17.39 12.59
C LYS A 77 -8.54 -17.08 11.10
N ILE A 78 -8.25 -15.83 10.71
CA ILE A 78 -8.22 -15.43 9.31
C ILE A 78 -6.99 -16.05 8.62
N LEU A 79 -5.76 -15.84 9.12
CA LEU A 79 -4.54 -16.39 8.49
C LEU A 79 -4.63 -17.91 8.30
N TYR A 80 -4.94 -18.66 9.36
CA TYR A 80 -4.91 -20.12 9.29
C TYR A 80 -6.04 -20.68 8.39
N SER A 81 -7.15 -19.94 8.22
CA SER A 81 -8.22 -20.29 7.26
C SER A 81 -7.84 -20.04 5.80
N HIS A 82 -6.75 -19.33 5.53
CA HIS A 82 -6.19 -19.13 4.18
C HIS A 82 -4.97 -20.03 3.89
N LEU A 83 -4.62 -20.95 4.77
CA LEU A 83 -3.54 -21.91 4.51
C LEU A 83 -3.88 -22.84 3.36
N ASP A 84 -2.87 -23.15 2.55
CA ASP A 84 -2.95 -24.15 1.48
C ASP A 84 -2.99 -25.59 2.07
N ASN A 85 -2.18 -25.81 3.11
CA ASN A 85 -2.12 -27.04 3.89
C ASN A 85 -1.92 -26.70 5.38
N PRO A 86 -2.98 -26.75 6.23
CA PRO A 86 -2.83 -26.47 7.65
C PRO A 86 -1.92 -27.43 8.40
N GLU A 87 -1.85 -28.71 8.00
CA GLU A 87 -1.11 -29.72 8.76
C GLU A 87 0.40 -29.56 8.54
N GLU A 88 0.84 -29.30 7.31
CA GLU A 88 2.22 -28.89 6.99
C GLU A 88 2.58 -27.58 7.69
N ALA A 89 1.82 -26.51 7.44
CA ALA A 89 2.21 -25.15 7.84
C ALA A 89 2.13 -24.88 9.35
N LEU A 90 1.29 -25.62 10.10
CA LEU A 90 1.12 -25.39 11.54
C LEU A 90 1.91 -26.36 12.42
N LEU A 91 2.31 -27.53 11.94
CA LEU A 91 3.05 -28.53 12.75
C LEU A 91 4.55 -28.59 12.45
N SER A 92 4.98 -28.13 11.26
CA SER A 92 6.38 -28.22 10.83
C SER A 92 7.26 -27.15 11.47
N ASN A 93 8.23 -27.58 12.28
CA ASN A 93 9.17 -26.73 13.03
C ASN A 93 8.51 -25.82 14.11
N THR A 94 7.34 -26.23 14.62
CA THR A 94 6.53 -25.45 15.60
C THR A 94 6.30 -26.17 16.93
N ASP A 95 7.09 -27.21 17.25
CA ASP A 95 6.81 -28.12 18.38
C ASP A 95 5.38 -28.69 18.32
N ASN A 96 5.06 -29.35 17.20
CA ASN A 96 3.74 -29.90 16.88
C ASN A 96 2.58 -28.89 17.09
N GLY A 97 2.81 -27.65 16.68
CA GLY A 97 1.85 -26.55 16.78
C GLY A 97 1.84 -25.79 18.10
N LEU A 98 2.61 -26.17 19.12
CA LEU A 98 2.66 -25.41 20.38
C LEU A 98 3.27 -24.01 20.17
N ASN A 99 4.34 -23.92 19.38
CA ASN A 99 5.12 -22.71 19.12
C ASN A 99 5.03 -22.30 17.63
N ILE A 100 3.88 -21.79 17.20
CA ILE A 100 3.64 -21.36 15.80
C ILE A 100 4.14 -19.93 15.54
N ARG A 101 3.76 -18.98 16.40
CA ARG A 101 4.06 -17.55 16.23
C ARG A 101 5.57 -17.31 16.25
N GLY A 102 6.06 -16.48 15.34
CA GLY A 102 7.49 -16.24 15.12
C GLY A 102 8.27 -17.41 14.50
N ASN A 103 7.67 -18.60 14.30
CA ASN A 103 8.39 -19.84 13.97
C ASN A 103 7.89 -20.54 12.69
N ALA A 104 6.59 -20.68 12.49
CA ALA A 104 6.03 -21.26 11.27
C ALA A 104 6.28 -20.39 10.03
N ASN A 105 6.45 -21.03 8.87
CA ASN A 105 6.35 -20.39 7.56
C ASN A 105 4.98 -20.78 6.97
N LEU A 106 4.04 -19.84 6.98
CA LEU A 106 2.67 -20.03 6.52
C LEU A 106 2.62 -19.95 4.99
N LYS A 107 2.25 -21.05 4.33
CA LYS A 107 1.94 -21.10 2.89
C LYS A 107 0.47 -20.72 2.70
N LEU A 108 0.22 -19.47 2.30
CA LEU A 108 -1.10 -18.83 2.27
C LEU A 108 -1.63 -18.67 0.83
N LYS A 109 -2.95 -18.71 0.69
CA LYS A 109 -3.69 -18.50 -0.57
C LYS A 109 -4.60 -17.27 -0.42
N PRO A 110 -4.13 -16.05 -0.77
CA PRO A 110 -4.93 -14.83 -0.70
C PRO A 110 -6.17 -14.89 -1.61
N ASP A 111 -7.25 -14.22 -1.25
CA ASP A 111 -8.48 -14.16 -2.04
C ASP A 111 -8.38 -13.19 -3.23
N ARG A 112 -7.59 -12.12 -3.11
CA ARG A 112 -7.42 -11.09 -4.16
C ARG A 112 -6.11 -10.31 -4.06
N VAL A 113 -5.82 -9.56 -5.14
CA VAL A 113 -4.68 -8.63 -5.25
C VAL A 113 -5.16 -7.21 -5.56
N ALA A 114 -4.46 -6.20 -5.02
CA ALA A 114 -4.58 -4.80 -5.45
C ALA A 114 -3.20 -4.22 -5.78
N MET A 115 -3.10 -3.40 -6.83
CA MET A 115 -1.83 -2.80 -7.27
C MET A 115 -2.01 -1.32 -7.60
N GLN A 116 -1.02 -0.49 -7.30
CA GLN A 116 -0.98 0.92 -7.68
C GLN A 116 -0.04 1.14 -8.87
N ASP A 117 -0.29 2.15 -9.69
CA ASP A 117 0.37 2.38 -10.98
C ASP A 117 1.90 2.43 -10.91
N ALA A 118 2.48 2.91 -9.82
CA ALA A 118 3.91 2.95 -9.57
C ALA A 118 4.50 1.63 -9.03
N SER A 119 3.73 0.54 -8.86
CA SER A 119 4.24 -0.81 -8.57
C SER A 119 3.69 -1.87 -9.53
N ALA A 120 2.47 -1.69 -10.03
CA ALA A 120 1.83 -2.50 -11.06
C ALA A 120 2.69 -2.68 -12.32
N GLN A 121 3.48 -1.66 -12.70
CA GLN A 121 4.43 -1.74 -13.83
C GLN A 121 5.30 -3.01 -13.77
N MET A 122 6.08 -3.18 -12.70
CA MET A 122 7.01 -4.30 -12.58
C MET A 122 6.31 -5.61 -12.20
N ALA A 123 5.18 -5.55 -11.48
CA ALA A 123 4.36 -6.73 -11.18
C ALA A 123 3.75 -7.34 -12.46
N LEU A 124 3.18 -6.52 -13.35
CA LEU A 124 2.58 -6.99 -14.61
C LEU A 124 3.64 -7.45 -15.61
N LEU A 125 4.76 -6.74 -15.74
CA LEU A 125 5.88 -7.17 -16.59
C LEU A 125 6.44 -8.54 -16.14
N GLN A 126 6.49 -8.78 -14.83
CA GLN A 126 6.82 -10.10 -14.29
C GLN A 126 5.74 -11.15 -14.58
N PHE A 127 4.46 -10.84 -14.35
CA PHE A 127 3.34 -11.72 -14.66
C PHE A 127 3.28 -12.13 -16.15
N MET A 128 3.64 -11.22 -17.06
CA MET A 128 3.74 -11.50 -18.50
C MET A 128 4.74 -12.64 -18.80
N THR A 129 5.84 -12.75 -18.06
CA THR A 129 6.81 -13.86 -18.21
C THR A 129 6.23 -15.23 -17.84
N CYS A 130 5.20 -15.27 -16.99
CA CYS A 130 4.50 -16.51 -16.64
C CYS A 130 3.65 -17.08 -17.78
N ASN A 131 3.42 -16.31 -18.86
CA ASN A 131 2.69 -16.72 -20.06
C ASN A 131 1.25 -17.23 -19.80
N LEU A 132 0.59 -16.78 -18.72
CA LEU A 132 -0.79 -17.15 -18.41
C LEU A 132 -1.81 -16.29 -19.22
N PRO A 133 -3.01 -16.80 -19.53
CA PRO A 133 -4.03 -16.05 -20.25
C PRO A 133 -4.80 -15.04 -19.38
N SER A 134 -4.85 -15.27 -18.07
CA SER A 134 -5.52 -14.41 -17.08
C SER A 134 -4.92 -14.62 -15.69
N THR A 135 -5.21 -13.72 -14.75
CA THR A 135 -4.92 -13.96 -13.33
C THR A 135 -5.79 -15.09 -12.77
N ALA A 136 -5.32 -15.73 -11.69
CA ALA A 136 -6.01 -16.84 -11.02
C ALA A 136 -6.89 -16.39 -9.85
N VAL A 137 -6.64 -15.19 -9.31
CA VAL A 137 -7.49 -14.51 -8.32
C VAL A 137 -7.95 -13.15 -8.87
N PRO A 138 -9.09 -12.60 -8.39
CA PRO A 138 -9.50 -11.24 -8.69
C PRO A 138 -8.39 -10.23 -8.39
N ALA A 139 -8.17 -9.30 -9.31
CA ALA A 139 -7.12 -8.29 -9.22
C ALA A 139 -7.65 -6.91 -9.64
N SER A 140 -7.03 -5.85 -9.10
CA SER A 140 -7.33 -4.47 -9.47
C SER A 140 -6.07 -3.61 -9.55
N ILE A 141 -6.03 -2.67 -10.50
CA ILE A 141 -4.96 -1.67 -10.69
C ILE A 141 -5.55 -0.28 -10.45
N HIS A 142 -4.81 0.60 -9.78
CA HIS A 142 -5.24 1.94 -9.38
C HIS A 142 -4.22 2.99 -9.82
N CYS A 143 -4.68 4.09 -10.42
CA CYS A 143 -3.81 5.11 -11.02
C CYS A 143 -3.74 6.39 -10.17
N ASP A 144 -2.92 6.34 -9.11
CA ASP A 144 -2.89 7.32 -8.03
C ASP A 144 -1.49 7.85 -7.64
N HIS A 145 -0.38 7.20 -8.03
CA HIS A 145 0.98 7.64 -7.71
C HIS A 145 1.69 8.42 -8.83
N MET A 146 1.09 8.56 -10.01
CA MET A 146 1.63 9.35 -11.14
C MET A 146 0.84 10.63 -11.46
N ILE A 147 0.14 11.18 -10.47
CA ILE A 147 -0.56 12.47 -10.55
C ILE A 147 0.12 13.49 -9.62
N VAL A 148 0.49 14.64 -10.15
CA VAL A 148 1.15 15.74 -9.43
C VAL A 148 0.11 16.73 -8.93
N GLY A 149 0.17 17.12 -7.66
CA GLY A 149 -0.55 18.29 -7.17
C GLY A 149 0.24 19.58 -7.39
N GLU A 150 -0.40 20.64 -7.88
CA GLU A 150 0.14 21.99 -8.00
C GLU A 150 -0.97 23.05 -7.86
N ARG A 151 -1.97 23.02 -8.76
CA ARG A 151 -2.93 24.11 -8.99
C ARG A 151 -4.40 23.70 -8.80
N GLY A 152 -4.66 22.43 -8.51
CA GLY A 152 -6.02 21.88 -8.34
C GLY A 152 -6.41 20.91 -9.44
N ALA A 153 -7.38 20.05 -9.15
CA ALA A 153 -7.71 18.85 -9.93
C ALA A 153 -7.86 19.08 -11.45
N ASP A 154 -8.60 20.13 -11.84
CA ASP A 154 -8.93 20.46 -13.24
C ASP A 154 -7.71 20.77 -14.12
N VAL A 155 -6.60 21.22 -13.51
CA VAL A 155 -5.34 21.54 -14.19
C VAL A 155 -4.35 20.39 -14.06
N ASP A 156 -4.23 19.87 -12.84
CA ASP A 156 -3.23 18.91 -12.41
C ASP A 156 -3.45 17.52 -13.06
N LEU A 157 -4.70 17.06 -13.14
CA LEU A 157 -5.03 15.73 -13.65
C LEU A 157 -4.84 15.61 -15.17
N PRO A 158 -5.31 16.53 -16.04
CA PRO A 158 -5.05 16.43 -17.48
C PRO A 158 -3.57 16.54 -17.86
N GLU A 159 -2.80 17.40 -17.17
CA GLU A 159 -1.35 17.49 -17.37
C GLU A 159 -0.66 16.17 -16.95
N SER A 160 -1.06 15.57 -15.83
CA SER A 160 -0.54 14.28 -15.35
C SER A 160 -0.87 13.09 -16.26
N ILE A 161 -2.12 13.01 -16.76
CA ILE A 161 -2.56 11.99 -17.74
C ILE A 161 -1.73 12.09 -19.01
N LYS A 162 -1.53 13.30 -19.52
CA LYS A 162 -0.70 13.56 -20.71
C LYS A 162 0.76 13.17 -20.49
N GLY A 163 1.32 13.48 -19.31
CA GLY A 163 2.73 13.21 -18.96
C GLY A 163 3.05 11.72 -18.74
N ASN A 164 2.07 10.90 -18.34
CA ASN A 164 2.27 9.48 -18.05
C ASN A 164 1.46 8.53 -18.95
N LYS A 165 0.91 9.03 -20.07
CA LYS A 165 0.02 8.29 -20.98
C LYS A 165 0.55 6.91 -21.38
N GLU A 166 1.84 6.79 -21.72
CA GLU A 166 2.46 5.51 -22.09
C GLU A 166 2.31 4.44 -21.00
N VAL A 167 2.46 4.82 -19.73
CA VAL A 167 2.32 3.90 -18.61
C VAL A 167 0.85 3.56 -18.34
N PHE A 168 -0.06 4.52 -18.50
CA PHE A 168 -1.50 4.25 -18.37
C PHE A 168 -2.01 3.35 -19.51
N ASP A 169 -1.58 3.57 -20.75
CA ASP A 169 -1.89 2.71 -21.91
C ASP A 169 -1.38 1.26 -21.68
N PHE A 170 -0.18 1.11 -21.13
CA PHE A 170 0.37 -0.19 -20.72
C PHE A 170 -0.50 -0.86 -19.67
N LEU A 171 -0.81 -0.16 -18.58
CA LEU A 171 -1.57 -0.71 -17.46
C LEU A 171 -3.00 -1.10 -17.88
N GLU A 172 -3.71 -0.26 -18.64
CA GLU A 172 -5.06 -0.57 -19.16
C GLU A 172 -5.04 -1.77 -20.11
N SER A 173 -4.10 -1.80 -21.06
CA SER A 173 -4.02 -2.89 -22.05
C SER A 173 -3.60 -4.23 -21.43
N ALA A 174 -2.68 -4.21 -20.45
CA ALA A 174 -2.35 -5.39 -19.65
C ALA A 174 -3.55 -5.85 -18.79
N ALA A 175 -4.25 -4.92 -18.13
CA ALA A 175 -5.40 -5.24 -17.29
C ALA A 175 -6.52 -5.92 -18.09
N LYS A 176 -6.88 -5.32 -19.22
CA LYS A 176 -7.86 -5.84 -20.18
C LYS A 176 -7.45 -7.20 -20.77
N LYS A 177 -6.15 -7.41 -21.01
CA LYS A 177 -5.66 -8.72 -21.48
C LYS A 177 -5.87 -9.81 -20.43
N TYR A 178 -5.51 -9.54 -19.18
CA TYR A 178 -5.38 -10.55 -18.12
C TYR A 178 -6.55 -10.65 -17.14
N GLY A 179 -7.59 -9.81 -17.28
CA GLY A 179 -8.80 -9.90 -16.44
C GLY A 179 -8.65 -9.17 -15.10
N ILE A 180 -8.13 -7.95 -15.16
CA ILE A 180 -7.85 -7.11 -13.98
C ILE A 180 -8.75 -5.86 -14.08
N GLU A 181 -9.40 -5.46 -12.98
CA GLU A 181 -10.17 -4.21 -12.93
C GLU A 181 -9.22 -3.01 -12.91
N PHE A 182 -9.20 -2.20 -13.98
CA PHE A 182 -8.36 -1.00 -14.09
C PHE A 182 -9.16 0.24 -13.68
N TRP A 183 -8.77 0.87 -12.56
CA TRP A 183 -9.26 2.18 -12.13
C TRP A 183 -8.38 3.28 -12.77
N PRO A 184 -8.96 4.14 -13.62
CA PRO A 184 -8.20 5.11 -14.40
C PRO A 184 -7.70 6.30 -13.56
N PRO A 185 -6.78 7.13 -14.10
CA PRO A 185 -6.20 8.24 -13.36
C PRO A 185 -7.26 9.23 -12.87
N GLY A 186 -7.24 9.55 -11.57
CA GLY A 186 -8.22 10.44 -10.93
C GLY A 186 -9.45 9.73 -10.35
N ALA A 187 -9.57 8.41 -10.50
CA ALA A 187 -10.68 7.66 -9.90
C ALA A 187 -10.58 7.49 -8.37
N GLY A 188 -9.37 7.47 -7.81
CA GLY A 188 -9.14 7.40 -6.38
C GLY A 188 -7.84 6.73 -5.97
N ILE A 189 -7.49 6.93 -4.70
CA ILE A 189 -6.33 6.32 -4.05
C ILE A 189 -6.67 4.86 -3.71
N ILE A 190 -5.76 3.95 -4.04
CA ILE A 190 -5.91 2.49 -3.93
C ILE A 190 -6.56 2.02 -2.61
N HIS A 191 -6.19 2.61 -1.48
CA HIS A 191 -6.67 2.16 -0.17
C HIS A 191 -8.09 2.61 0.16
N GLN A 192 -8.52 3.77 -0.38
CA GLN A 192 -9.89 4.26 -0.24
C GLN A 192 -10.82 3.50 -1.18
N THR A 193 -10.44 3.36 -2.45
CA THR A 193 -11.20 2.57 -3.43
C THR A 193 -11.31 1.11 -2.98
N VAL A 194 -10.25 0.52 -2.42
CA VAL A 194 -10.29 -0.81 -1.77
C VAL A 194 -11.25 -0.84 -0.58
N LEU A 195 -11.22 0.12 0.33
CA LEU A 195 -12.14 0.14 1.47
C LEU A 195 -13.61 0.20 0.99
N GLU A 196 -13.90 1.02 -0.02
CA GLU A 196 -15.22 1.24 -0.61
C GLU A 196 -15.74 0.07 -1.47
N ASN A 197 -14.84 -0.67 -2.13
CA ASN A 197 -15.23 -1.66 -3.16
C ASN A 197 -14.89 -3.10 -2.81
N TYR A 198 -13.78 -3.35 -2.11
CA TYR A 198 -13.10 -4.66 -2.14
C TYR A 198 -12.81 -5.25 -0.76
N ALA A 199 -12.61 -4.43 0.27
CA ALA A 199 -12.42 -4.88 1.63
C ALA A 199 -13.71 -5.51 2.18
N ALA A 200 -13.57 -6.58 2.95
CA ALA A 200 -14.68 -7.28 3.60
C ALA A 200 -14.19 -8.03 4.85
N PRO A 201 -15.05 -8.25 5.86
CA PRO A 201 -14.68 -8.99 7.06
C PRO A 201 -14.20 -10.41 6.73
N GLY A 202 -13.03 -10.80 7.23
CA GLY A 202 -12.46 -12.14 7.02
C GLY A 202 -11.80 -12.38 5.66
N LEU A 203 -11.76 -11.39 4.76
CA LEU A 203 -10.97 -11.41 3.53
C LEU A 203 -9.47 -11.53 3.83
N MET A 204 -8.72 -12.28 3.02
CA MET A 204 -7.26 -12.07 2.91
C MET A 204 -6.89 -11.46 1.56
N MET A 205 -6.13 -10.36 1.55
CA MET A 205 -5.63 -9.75 0.33
C MET A 205 -4.16 -9.31 0.42
N LEU A 206 -3.49 -9.31 -0.72
CA LEU A 206 -2.18 -8.67 -0.90
C LEU A 206 -2.33 -7.36 -1.66
N GLY A 207 -1.51 -6.37 -1.30
CA GLY A 207 -1.42 -5.11 -2.02
C GLY A 207 0.02 -4.72 -2.30
N THR A 208 0.34 -4.23 -3.50
CA THR A 208 1.72 -3.79 -3.85
C THR A 208 2.03 -2.38 -3.33
N ASP A 209 1.60 -2.08 -2.11
CA ASP A 209 1.83 -0.84 -1.37
C ASP A 209 1.86 -1.08 0.14
N SER A 210 2.56 -0.24 0.91
CA SER A 210 2.70 -0.44 2.36
C SER A 210 1.44 -0.15 3.17
N HIS A 211 0.51 0.66 2.66
CA HIS A 211 -0.66 1.13 3.41
C HIS A 211 -1.92 0.28 3.21
N THR A 212 -1.79 -0.85 2.51
CA THR A 212 -2.83 -1.88 2.33
C THR A 212 -3.51 -2.34 3.63
N PRO A 213 -2.85 -2.37 4.81
CA PRO A 213 -3.51 -2.58 6.11
C PRO A 213 -4.73 -1.69 6.40
N ASN A 214 -4.93 -0.56 5.69
CA ASN A 214 -6.16 0.25 5.72
C ASN A 214 -7.46 -0.59 5.66
N ALA A 215 -7.48 -1.64 4.83
CA ALA A 215 -8.63 -2.54 4.69
C ALA A 215 -8.93 -3.39 5.95
N GLY A 216 -7.97 -3.52 6.87
CA GLY A 216 -8.17 -4.13 8.19
C GLY A 216 -9.15 -3.36 9.09
N GLY A 217 -9.40 -2.08 8.77
CA GLY A 217 -10.48 -1.31 9.38
C GLY A 217 -11.89 -1.88 9.12
N LEU A 218 -12.03 -2.68 8.06
CA LEU A 218 -13.25 -3.44 7.70
C LEU A 218 -13.08 -4.95 7.98
N GLY A 219 -12.15 -5.33 8.85
CA GLY A 219 -11.96 -6.70 9.34
C GLY A 219 -11.27 -7.66 8.37
N ALA A 220 -10.57 -7.16 7.35
CA ALA A 220 -9.72 -7.96 6.47
C ALA A 220 -8.31 -8.18 7.06
N ILE A 221 -7.60 -9.20 6.59
CA ILE A 221 -6.12 -9.23 6.62
C ILE A 221 -5.63 -8.73 5.26
N ALA A 222 -4.96 -7.58 5.27
CA ALA A 222 -4.58 -6.87 4.06
C ALA A 222 -3.10 -6.46 4.16
N ILE A 223 -2.22 -7.22 3.52
CA ILE A 223 -0.77 -7.11 3.74
C ILE A 223 -0.09 -6.43 2.56
N GLY A 224 0.78 -5.46 2.86
CA GLY A 224 1.62 -4.77 1.88
C GLY A 224 2.83 -5.60 1.46
N VAL A 225 3.05 -5.78 0.16
CA VAL A 225 4.06 -6.69 -0.41
C VAL A 225 4.78 -6.11 -1.65
N GLY A 226 5.80 -6.81 -2.15
CA GLY A 226 6.45 -6.51 -3.43
C GLY A 226 5.67 -7.02 -4.64
N GLY A 227 6.05 -6.62 -5.86
CA GLY A 227 5.39 -7.05 -7.09
C GLY A 227 5.44 -8.57 -7.29
N ALA A 228 6.61 -9.18 -7.11
CA ALA A 228 6.81 -10.64 -7.19
C ALA A 228 6.03 -11.45 -6.12
N ASP A 229 5.62 -10.84 -5.00
CA ASP A 229 4.75 -11.46 -4.00
C ASP A 229 3.28 -11.39 -4.41
N ALA A 230 2.85 -10.29 -5.02
CA ALA A 230 1.53 -10.21 -5.63
C ALA A 230 1.42 -11.19 -6.81
N VAL A 231 2.48 -11.36 -7.61
CA VAL A 231 2.48 -12.31 -8.74
C VAL A 231 2.29 -13.76 -8.29
N ASP A 232 2.80 -14.19 -7.12
CA ASP A 232 2.49 -15.52 -6.56
C ASP A 232 0.97 -15.75 -6.51
N ALA A 233 0.24 -14.81 -5.89
CA ALA A 233 -1.21 -14.87 -5.78
C ALA A 233 -1.90 -14.77 -7.15
N LEU A 234 -1.41 -13.91 -8.05
CA LEU A 234 -1.95 -13.80 -9.42
C LEU A 234 -1.81 -15.10 -10.23
N VAL A 235 -0.87 -16.00 -9.91
CA VAL A 235 -0.72 -17.31 -10.57
C VAL A 235 -1.28 -18.48 -9.76
N ASP A 236 -1.88 -18.25 -8.58
CA ASP A 236 -2.28 -19.28 -7.60
C ASP A 236 -1.11 -20.12 -7.05
N ALA A 237 0.06 -19.49 -6.86
CA ALA A 237 1.12 -20.04 -5.99
C ALA A 237 0.82 -19.73 -4.52
N PRO A 238 1.21 -20.59 -3.56
CA PRO A 238 1.16 -20.24 -2.15
C PRO A 238 2.19 -19.13 -1.83
N TRP A 239 1.75 -18.04 -1.21
CA TRP A 239 2.61 -16.97 -0.74
C TRP A 239 3.15 -17.29 0.67
N GLU A 240 4.47 -17.15 0.88
CA GLU A 240 5.14 -17.47 2.16
C GLU A 240 5.13 -16.28 3.13
N LEU A 241 4.47 -16.43 4.30
CA LEU A 241 4.54 -15.49 5.41
C LEU A 241 5.11 -16.15 6.66
N LYS A 242 6.15 -15.57 7.26
CA LYS A 242 6.60 -15.94 8.61
C LYS A 242 5.47 -15.62 9.61
N ALA A 243 4.96 -16.62 10.33
CA ALA A 243 3.80 -16.48 11.20
C ALA A 243 3.99 -15.32 12.20
N PRO A 244 3.17 -14.26 12.13
CA PRO A 244 3.33 -13.13 13.02
C PRO A 244 3.03 -13.48 14.48
N LYS A 245 3.62 -12.70 15.39
CA LYS A 245 3.06 -12.54 16.74
C LYS A 245 1.81 -11.65 16.68
N ILE A 246 1.00 -11.64 17.73
CA ILE A 246 -0.18 -10.77 17.82
C ILE A 246 -0.01 -9.79 18.98
N LEU A 247 -0.04 -8.49 18.68
CA LEU A 247 -0.10 -7.40 19.65
C LEU A 247 -1.56 -7.01 19.84
N GLY A 248 -2.12 -7.28 21.02
CA GLY A 248 -3.45 -6.83 21.40
C GLY A 248 -3.44 -5.34 21.72
N VAL A 249 -4.34 -4.56 21.11
CA VAL A 249 -4.57 -3.17 21.51
C VAL A 249 -5.98 -3.04 22.06
N ARG A 250 -6.08 -2.99 23.39
CA ARG A 250 -7.34 -2.92 24.13
C ARG A 250 -7.82 -1.48 24.18
N LEU A 251 -8.89 -1.18 23.47
CA LEU A 251 -9.55 0.12 23.48
C LEU A 251 -10.64 0.13 24.56
N GLU A 252 -10.58 1.10 25.46
CA GLU A 252 -11.59 1.38 26.48
C GLU A 252 -12.16 2.79 26.33
N GLY A 253 -13.30 3.06 26.96
CA GLY A 253 -13.93 4.38 26.86
C GLY A 253 -14.47 4.72 25.46
N GLN A 254 -14.54 6.02 25.16
CA GLN A 254 -14.91 6.54 23.83
C GLN A 254 -14.24 7.89 23.58
N LEU A 255 -13.90 8.19 22.32
CA LEU A 255 -13.35 9.48 21.90
C LEU A 255 -14.35 10.63 22.13
N SER A 256 -13.86 11.84 22.38
CA SER A 256 -14.73 13.02 22.51
C SER A 256 -14.08 14.34 22.06
N GLY A 257 -14.92 15.26 21.61
CA GLY A 257 -14.52 16.62 21.19
C GLY A 257 -13.55 16.61 20.00
N TRP A 258 -12.31 17.04 20.27
CA TRP A 258 -11.24 17.14 19.28
C TRP A 258 -10.49 15.83 19.03
N ALA A 259 -10.57 14.85 19.94
CA ALA A 259 -9.85 13.60 19.79
C ALA A 259 -10.51 12.71 18.72
N SER A 260 -9.68 12.13 17.85
CA SER A 260 -10.08 11.40 16.65
C SER A 260 -9.41 10.02 16.58
N PRO A 261 -9.85 9.11 15.68
CA PRO A 261 -9.19 7.82 15.45
C PRO A 261 -7.72 7.96 15.03
N LYS A 262 -7.36 9.08 14.38
CA LYS A 262 -5.97 9.40 14.02
C LYS A 262 -5.10 9.58 15.25
N ASP A 263 -5.60 10.25 16.29
CA ASP A 263 -4.85 10.49 17.53
C ASP A 263 -4.53 9.18 18.28
N VAL A 264 -5.40 8.17 18.17
CA VAL A 264 -5.18 6.84 18.78
C VAL A 264 -3.95 6.16 18.18
N ILE A 265 -3.80 6.18 16.86
CA ILE A 265 -2.64 5.57 16.18
C ILE A 265 -1.40 6.46 16.26
N LEU A 266 -1.53 7.79 16.30
CA LEU A 266 -0.42 8.70 16.57
C LEU A 266 0.18 8.44 17.97
N ALA A 267 -0.66 8.34 19.01
CA ALA A 267 -0.22 8.02 20.37
C ALA A 267 0.32 6.57 20.50
N LEU A 268 -0.25 5.60 19.77
CA LEU A 268 0.27 4.23 19.73
C LEU A 268 1.64 4.16 19.03
N ALA A 269 1.85 4.94 17.95
CA ALA A 269 3.16 5.05 17.32
C ALA A 269 4.22 5.61 18.28
N GLY A 270 3.87 6.60 19.11
CA GLY A 270 4.73 7.09 20.18
C GLY A 270 5.06 6.08 21.28
N LYS A 271 4.22 5.06 21.49
CA LYS A 271 4.49 3.95 22.42
C LYS A 271 5.36 2.85 21.80
N LEU A 272 5.13 2.53 20.53
CA LEU A 272 5.79 1.41 19.84
C LEU A 272 7.11 1.78 19.16
N THR A 273 7.32 3.05 18.81
CA THR A 273 8.32 3.50 17.82
C THR A 273 8.10 2.92 16.41
N VAL A 274 8.85 3.40 15.42
CA VAL A 274 8.88 2.88 14.03
C VAL A 274 9.28 1.40 13.89
N ARG A 275 9.52 0.68 15.00
CA ARG A 275 9.92 -0.74 15.00
C ARG A 275 9.08 -1.66 15.90
N GLY A 276 8.25 -1.15 16.80
CA GLY A 276 7.57 -1.99 17.80
C GLY A 276 6.56 -3.00 17.25
N GLY A 277 6.01 -2.76 16.06
CA GLY A 277 5.15 -3.71 15.35
C GLY A 277 5.91 -4.77 14.54
N THR A 278 7.24 -4.74 14.45
CA THR A 278 8.02 -5.57 13.52
C THR A 278 7.82 -7.06 13.77
N GLY A 279 7.15 -7.74 12.83
CA GLY A 279 6.83 -9.18 12.95
C GLY A 279 5.56 -9.48 13.76
N TYR A 280 4.80 -8.45 14.15
CA TYR A 280 3.49 -8.56 14.78
C TYR A 280 2.38 -8.25 13.77
N ILE A 281 1.16 -8.71 14.07
CA ILE A 281 -0.11 -8.12 13.64
C ILE A 281 -0.70 -7.36 14.83
N ILE A 282 -1.24 -6.17 14.59
CA ILE A 282 -1.93 -5.38 15.63
C ILE A 282 -3.42 -5.69 15.58
N GLU A 283 -3.94 -6.33 16.62
CA GLU A 283 -5.35 -6.71 16.76
C GLU A 283 -6.04 -5.78 17.75
N TYR A 284 -6.92 -4.90 17.26
CA TYR A 284 -7.68 -3.98 18.10
C TYR A 284 -8.90 -4.68 18.71
N HIS A 285 -9.11 -4.55 20.02
CA HIS A 285 -10.22 -5.20 20.73
C HIS A 285 -10.68 -4.36 21.93
N GLY A 286 -11.64 -4.86 22.72
CA GLY A 286 -12.20 -4.14 23.87
C GLY A 286 -13.43 -3.29 23.53
N PRO A 287 -14.11 -2.73 24.56
CA PRO A 287 -15.40 -2.06 24.39
C PRO A 287 -15.34 -0.76 23.58
N GLY A 288 -14.18 -0.10 23.53
CA GLY A 288 -14.01 1.15 22.77
C GLY A 288 -14.15 0.97 21.25
N VAL A 289 -14.03 -0.26 20.73
CA VAL A 289 -14.14 -0.58 19.29
C VAL A 289 -15.50 -0.13 18.72
N ASP A 290 -16.62 -0.43 19.38
CA ASP A 290 -17.95 -0.11 18.84
C ASP A 290 -18.29 1.41 18.88
N SER A 291 -17.43 2.23 19.51
CA SER A 291 -17.50 3.69 19.48
C SER A 291 -16.90 4.32 18.20
N LEU A 292 -15.99 3.61 17.52
CA LEU A 292 -15.28 4.11 16.35
C LEU A 292 -16.08 3.92 15.05
N SER A 293 -15.84 4.76 14.04
CA SER A 293 -16.37 4.58 12.70
C SER A 293 -15.58 3.54 11.89
N CYS A 294 -16.17 2.98 10.83
CA CYS A 294 -15.45 2.05 9.95
C CYS A 294 -14.24 2.71 9.26
N THR A 295 -14.33 3.99 8.91
CA THR A 295 -13.22 4.76 8.30
C THR A 295 -12.20 5.22 9.34
N GLY A 296 -12.61 5.45 10.59
CA GLY A 296 -11.72 5.65 11.73
C GLY A 296 -10.91 4.39 12.07
N MET A 297 -11.53 3.21 12.04
CA MET A 297 -10.82 1.93 12.14
C MET A 297 -9.81 1.78 10.99
N ALA A 298 -10.16 2.17 9.76
CA ALA A 298 -9.25 2.15 8.62
C ALA A 298 -8.07 3.12 8.79
N THR A 299 -8.29 4.34 9.29
CA THR A 299 -7.26 5.32 9.67
C THR A 299 -6.22 4.68 10.61
N MET A 300 -6.70 3.96 11.63
CA MET A 300 -5.84 3.31 12.63
C MET A 300 -5.06 2.13 12.06
N CYS A 301 -5.66 1.33 11.17
CA CYS A 301 -4.95 0.22 10.53
C CYS A 301 -3.97 0.68 9.44
N ASN A 302 -4.28 1.77 8.71
CA ASN A 302 -3.42 2.42 7.71
C ASN A 302 -2.03 2.71 8.32
N MET A 303 -2.00 3.48 9.40
CA MET A 303 -0.77 3.85 10.10
C MET A 303 -0.16 2.74 10.98
N GLY A 304 -0.77 1.55 11.05
CA GLY A 304 -0.10 0.35 11.56
C GLY A 304 1.17 0.01 10.78
N ALA A 305 1.26 0.42 9.50
CA ALA A 305 2.46 0.31 8.69
C ALA A 305 3.66 1.11 9.25
N GLU A 306 3.41 2.23 9.94
CA GLU A 306 4.46 3.15 10.40
C GLU A 306 5.22 2.64 11.64
N VAL A 307 4.63 1.72 12.40
CA VAL A 307 5.31 1.00 13.50
C VAL A 307 5.95 -0.31 13.04
N GLY A 308 5.90 -0.61 11.74
CA GLY A 308 6.47 -1.83 11.14
C GLY A 308 5.58 -3.06 11.25
N ALA A 309 4.28 -2.93 11.54
CA ALA A 309 3.36 -4.06 11.63
C ALA A 309 3.18 -4.77 10.28
N THR A 310 2.94 -6.09 10.33
CA THR A 310 2.64 -6.91 9.14
C THR A 310 1.28 -6.53 8.54
N THR A 311 0.31 -6.30 9.41
CA THR A 311 -0.96 -5.61 9.16
C THR A 311 -1.55 -5.21 10.52
N SER A 312 -2.64 -4.47 10.51
CA SER A 312 -3.54 -4.32 11.66
C SER A 312 -4.97 -4.69 11.25
N LEU A 313 -5.84 -5.00 12.21
CA LEU A 313 -7.26 -5.31 11.94
C LEU A 313 -8.17 -5.07 13.15
N PHE A 314 -9.47 -4.92 12.87
CA PHE A 314 -10.56 -4.86 13.85
C PHE A 314 -11.54 -6.05 13.71
N PRO A 315 -12.15 -6.54 14.82
CA PRO A 315 -13.22 -7.53 14.79
C PRO A 315 -14.51 -6.98 14.17
N PHE A 316 -15.33 -7.88 13.62
CA PHE A 316 -16.58 -7.49 12.96
C PHE A 316 -17.53 -6.77 13.94
N SER A 317 -17.91 -5.55 13.58
CA SER A 317 -18.74 -4.63 14.38
C SER A 317 -20.03 -4.22 13.66
N THR A 318 -20.95 -3.56 14.37
CA THR A 318 -22.15 -2.97 13.74
C THR A 318 -21.80 -1.83 12.77
N ARG A 319 -20.66 -1.16 12.97
CA ARG A 319 -20.15 -0.07 12.11
C ARG A 319 -19.80 -0.57 10.72
N HIS A 320 -19.28 -1.79 10.63
CA HIS A 320 -19.02 -2.48 9.36
C HIS A 320 -20.31 -2.73 8.58
N ILE A 321 -21.43 -3.00 9.25
CA ILE A 321 -22.74 -3.19 8.59
C ILE A 321 -23.18 -1.87 7.94
N SER A 322 -23.21 -0.77 8.69
CA SER A 322 -23.59 0.55 8.18
C SER A 322 -22.74 0.99 6.98
N TYR A 323 -21.43 0.78 7.06
CA TYR A 323 -20.50 1.11 5.98
C TYR A 323 -20.68 0.21 4.75
N LEU A 324 -20.83 -1.12 4.93
CA LEU A 324 -21.12 -2.04 3.83
C LEU A 324 -22.48 -1.75 3.16
N GLU A 325 -23.53 -1.41 3.93
CA GLU A 325 -24.84 -1.07 3.35
C GLU A 325 -24.82 0.26 2.57
N SER A 326 -24.19 1.31 3.12
CA SER A 326 -24.02 2.60 2.42
C SER A 326 -23.18 2.52 1.14
N THR A 327 -22.21 1.60 1.08
CA THR A 327 -21.40 1.28 -0.11
C THR A 327 -21.99 0.13 -0.95
N HIS A 328 -23.30 -0.10 -0.85
CA HIS A 328 -24.10 -1.06 -1.64
C HIS A 328 -23.70 -2.55 -1.51
N ARG A 329 -22.84 -2.92 -0.57
CA ARG A 329 -22.35 -4.28 -0.27
C ARG A 329 -23.19 -5.03 0.77
N ARG A 330 -24.49 -4.72 0.89
CA ARG A 330 -25.42 -5.29 1.88
C ARG A 330 -25.39 -6.83 1.99
N TYR A 331 -25.23 -7.54 0.88
CA TYR A 331 -25.15 -9.01 0.89
C TYR A 331 -23.94 -9.55 1.65
N ILE A 332 -22.79 -8.85 1.58
CA ILE A 332 -21.59 -9.17 2.37
C ILE A 332 -21.86 -8.94 3.85
N ALA A 333 -22.53 -7.83 4.20
CA ALA A 333 -22.89 -7.52 5.59
C ALA A 333 -23.79 -8.59 6.23
N LEU A 334 -24.78 -9.11 5.49
CA LEU A 334 -25.67 -10.18 5.96
C LEU A 334 -24.93 -11.51 6.20
N GLN A 335 -24.01 -11.89 5.31
CA GLN A 335 -23.18 -13.08 5.53
C GLN A 335 -22.19 -12.91 6.68
N ALA A 336 -21.50 -11.76 6.75
CA ALA A 336 -20.59 -11.44 7.85
C ALA A 336 -21.31 -11.43 9.21
N GLN A 337 -22.50 -10.83 9.29
CA GLN A 337 -23.35 -10.87 10.49
C GLN A 337 -23.73 -12.31 10.87
N THR A 338 -24.15 -13.13 9.91
CA THR A 338 -24.51 -14.54 10.15
C THR A 338 -23.33 -15.34 10.73
N ILE A 339 -22.11 -15.11 10.23
CA ILE A 339 -20.89 -15.76 10.74
C ILE A 339 -20.50 -15.20 12.12
N ALA A 340 -20.58 -13.89 12.31
CA ALA A 340 -20.23 -13.24 13.56
C ALA A 340 -21.22 -13.53 14.71
N SER A 341 -22.45 -13.95 14.40
CA SER A 341 -23.44 -14.47 15.36
C SER A 341 -23.32 -15.98 15.61
N SER A 342 -22.41 -16.69 14.94
CA SER A 342 -22.14 -18.10 15.22
C SER A 342 -21.27 -18.28 16.48
N SER A 343 -21.31 -19.48 17.07
CA SER A 343 -20.51 -19.82 18.26
C SER A 343 -19.01 -19.75 17.97
N SER A 344 -18.21 -19.44 19.00
CA SER A 344 -16.77 -19.13 18.86
C SER A 344 -15.97 -20.12 18.00
N ILE A 345 -16.30 -21.41 18.08
CA ILE A 345 -15.67 -22.48 17.32
C ILE A 345 -15.86 -22.35 15.79
N HIS A 346 -17.00 -21.83 15.34
CA HIS A 346 -17.33 -21.58 13.92
C HIS A 346 -17.11 -20.12 13.51
N ASN A 347 -17.01 -19.20 14.48
CA ASN A 347 -16.91 -17.77 14.24
C ASN A 347 -15.51 -17.38 13.73
N LEU A 348 -15.44 -17.01 12.45
CA LEU A 348 -14.24 -16.55 11.74
C LEU A 348 -13.91 -15.07 12.00
N LEU A 349 -14.89 -14.27 12.46
CA LEU A 349 -14.87 -12.80 12.36
C LEU A 349 -14.70 -12.06 13.70
N ARG A 350 -14.53 -12.83 14.79
CA ARG A 350 -14.14 -12.36 16.13
C ARG A 350 -13.14 -13.34 16.73
N ALA A 351 -12.21 -12.85 17.57
CA ALA A 351 -11.31 -13.69 18.36
C ALA A 351 -12.10 -14.69 19.24
N ASP A 352 -11.46 -15.77 19.67
CA ASP A 352 -12.03 -16.63 20.71
C ASP A 352 -12.00 -15.95 22.09
N GLU A 353 -12.97 -16.27 22.94
CA GLU A 353 -12.96 -15.87 24.34
C GLU A 353 -11.72 -16.43 25.05
N GLY A 354 -10.92 -15.57 25.68
CA GLY A 354 -9.64 -15.95 26.28
C GLY A 354 -8.50 -16.16 25.29
N ALA A 355 -8.60 -15.70 24.03
CA ALA A 355 -7.48 -15.72 23.09
C ALA A 355 -6.28 -14.90 23.62
N HIS A 356 -5.08 -15.48 23.52
CA HIS A 356 -3.84 -14.91 24.06
C HIS A 356 -3.12 -14.04 23.04
N TYR A 357 -2.79 -12.81 23.40
CA TYR A 357 -1.88 -11.94 22.64
C TYR A 357 -0.44 -12.09 23.16
N ASP A 358 0.56 -11.99 22.29
CA ASP A 358 1.97 -12.06 22.70
C ASP A 358 2.37 -10.87 23.58
N GLU A 359 1.77 -9.71 23.31
CA GLU A 359 1.87 -8.46 24.06
C GLU A 359 0.49 -7.77 24.05
N GLU A 360 0.18 -6.94 25.05
CA GLU A 360 -1.08 -6.19 25.16
C GLU A 360 -0.82 -4.73 25.58
N ILE A 361 -1.51 -3.78 24.93
CA ILE A 361 -1.48 -2.35 25.25
C ILE A 361 -2.91 -1.84 25.41
N THR A 362 -3.24 -1.28 26.58
CA THR A 362 -4.53 -0.60 26.80
C THR A 362 -4.45 0.88 26.45
N ILE A 363 -5.47 1.40 25.76
CA ILE A 363 -5.69 2.83 25.51
C ILE A 363 -7.12 3.17 25.94
N ASP A 364 -7.27 4.07 26.92
CA ASP A 364 -8.55 4.72 27.22
C ASP A 364 -8.75 5.89 26.25
N LEU A 365 -9.77 5.77 25.40
CA LEU A 365 -10.17 6.80 24.43
C LEU A 365 -10.77 8.04 25.11
N SER A 366 -11.21 7.94 26.38
CA SER A 366 -11.84 9.03 27.13
C SER A 366 -10.85 10.06 27.66
N THR A 367 -9.60 9.65 27.90
CA THR A 367 -8.50 10.51 28.39
C THR A 367 -7.48 10.88 27.32
N LEU A 368 -7.67 10.39 26.09
CA LEU A 368 -6.84 10.75 24.94
C LEU A 368 -7.18 12.16 24.43
N GLU A 369 -6.19 13.05 24.44
CA GLU A 369 -6.26 14.35 23.74
C GLU A 369 -5.65 14.26 22.32
N PRO A 370 -5.83 15.28 21.45
CA PRO A 370 -5.21 15.27 20.13
C PRO A 370 -3.67 15.21 20.18
N HIS A 371 -3.06 14.56 19.19
CA HIS A 371 -1.62 14.37 19.09
C HIS A 371 -1.06 14.90 17.77
N ILE A 372 0.20 15.31 17.81
CA ILE A 372 0.99 15.73 16.65
C ILE A 372 2.29 14.93 16.65
N ASN A 373 2.61 14.27 15.53
CA ASN A 373 3.84 13.48 15.40
C ASN A 373 4.78 14.08 14.35
N GLY A 374 6.04 14.33 14.71
CA GLY A 374 7.05 14.87 13.79
C GLY A 374 8.17 15.63 14.48
N PRO A 375 9.10 16.27 13.73
CA PRO A 375 8.94 16.64 12.31
C PRO A 375 9.47 15.66 11.25
N PHE A 376 10.27 14.65 11.64
CA PHE A 376 11.03 13.81 10.69
C PHE A 376 10.82 12.29 10.83
N THR A 377 9.92 11.89 11.72
CA THR A 377 9.58 10.48 12.00
C THR A 377 8.13 10.39 12.51
N PRO A 378 7.36 9.34 12.15
CA PRO A 378 5.94 9.25 12.49
C PRO A 378 5.68 8.82 13.94
N ASP A 379 6.73 8.51 14.72
CA ASP A 379 6.67 8.07 16.12
C ASP A 379 7.10 9.13 17.15
N LEU A 380 7.60 10.30 16.73
CA LEU A 380 7.90 11.41 17.65
C LEU A 380 6.59 12.11 18.08
N SER A 381 5.81 11.40 18.89
CA SER A 381 4.45 11.78 19.26
C SER A 381 4.42 12.76 20.43
N THR A 382 3.70 13.87 20.22
CA THR A 382 3.59 14.97 21.19
C THR A 382 2.11 15.31 21.38
N PRO A 383 1.57 15.25 22.61
CA PRO A 383 0.21 15.72 22.89
C PRO A 383 0.07 17.22 22.59
N LEU A 384 -1.08 17.62 22.05
CA LEU A 384 -1.33 18.99 21.59
C LEU A 384 -1.17 20.02 22.72
N SER A 385 -1.58 19.71 23.95
CA SER A 385 -1.41 20.57 25.14
C SER A 385 0.04 21.02 25.39
N VAL A 386 1.04 20.25 24.95
CA VAL A 386 2.47 20.56 25.13
C VAL A 386 3.23 20.83 23.83
N PHE A 387 2.60 20.69 22.66
CA PHE A 387 3.26 20.85 21.36
C PHE A 387 3.88 22.25 21.17
N SER A 388 3.18 23.31 21.59
CA SER A 388 3.68 24.70 21.55
C SER A 388 5.00 24.89 22.35
N LYS A 389 5.21 24.09 23.41
CA LYS A 389 6.48 24.05 24.15
C LYS A 389 7.55 23.25 23.40
N ALA A 390 7.17 22.15 22.74
CA ALA A 390 8.08 21.33 21.93
C ALA A 390 8.67 22.11 20.75
N VAL A 391 7.86 22.88 20.02
CA VAL A 391 8.31 23.82 18.95
C VAL A 391 9.46 24.70 19.46
N LYS A 392 9.21 25.40 20.58
CA LYS A 392 10.15 26.37 21.17
C LYS A 392 11.39 25.71 21.77
N SER A 393 11.25 24.54 22.39
CA SER A 393 12.38 23.80 22.98
C SER A 393 13.32 23.20 21.93
N ASN A 394 12.82 22.89 20.72
CA ASN A 394 13.61 22.32 19.64
C ASN A 394 14.01 23.35 18.55
N ASN A 395 13.57 24.61 18.67
CA ASN A 395 13.73 25.65 17.64
C ASN A 395 13.16 25.25 16.27
N TRP A 396 11.99 24.60 16.26
CA TRP A 396 11.25 24.34 15.03
C TRP A 396 10.60 25.65 14.51
N PRO A 397 10.33 25.77 13.19
CA PRO A 397 9.68 26.96 12.64
C PRO A 397 8.35 27.26 13.33
N GLU A 398 8.16 28.52 13.77
CA GLU A 398 6.92 28.95 14.43
C GLU A 398 5.78 29.24 13.43
N THR A 399 6.04 29.25 12.12
CA THR A 399 5.07 29.52 11.04
C THR A 399 4.70 28.25 10.27
N VAL A 400 3.41 28.12 9.91
CA VAL A 400 2.93 27.07 8.99
C VAL A 400 3.04 27.59 7.56
N SER A 401 3.73 26.85 6.69
CA SER A 401 3.91 27.19 5.26
C SER A 401 2.91 26.50 4.33
N ALA A 402 2.33 25.38 4.75
CA ALA A 402 1.17 24.76 4.12
C ALA A 402 0.46 23.80 5.10
N GLY A 403 -0.85 23.64 4.92
CA GLY A 403 -1.66 22.60 5.55
C GLY A 403 -2.31 21.71 4.50
N LEU A 404 -2.21 20.38 4.65
CA LEU A 404 -2.70 19.43 3.65
C LEU A 404 -3.56 18.35 4.30
N ILE A 405 -4.86 18.32 3.98
CA ILE A 405 -5.81 17.30 4.44
C ILE A 405 -6.16 16.30 3.34
N GLY A 406 -6.56 15.10 3.73
CA GLY A 406 -6.90 14.01 2.82
C GLY A 406 -5.86 12.89 2.77
N SER A 407 -5.61 12.40 1.55
CA SER A 407 -4.88 11.16 1.26
C SER A 407 -5.53 9.90 1.87
N CYS A 408 -4.97 8.71 1.61
CA CYS A 408 -5.53 7.42 2.03
C CYS A 408 -5.81 7.27 3.54
N THR A 409 -5.17 8.09 4.40
CA THR A 409 -5.26 7.97 5.86
C THR A 409 -6.46 8.71 6.44
N ASN A 410 -6.81 9.89 5.92
CA ASN A 410 -7.84 10.77 6.48
C ASN A 410 -8.56 11.58 5.37
N SER A 411 -9.19 10.89 4.42
CA SER A 411 -9.97 11.49 3.32
C SER A 411 -11.39 10.95 3.20
N SER A 412 -11.91 10.26 4.21
CA SER A 412 -13.29 9.79 4.20
C SER A 412 -14.29 10.95 4.29
N TYR A 413 -15.57 10.67 4.03
CA TYR A 413 -16.64 11.64 4.22
C TYR A 413 -16.63 12.23 5.64
N GLN A 414 -16.43 11.40 6.67
CA GLN A 414 -16.34 11.87 8.06
C GLN A 414 -15.16 12.82 8.31
N ASP A 415 -13.97 12.51 7.78
CA ASP A 415 -12.78 13.38 7.89
C ASP A 415 -13.07 14.76 7.30
N MET A 416 -13.62 14.76 6.08
CA MET A 416 -13.89 15.99 5.33
C MET A 416 -15.03 16.81 5.94
N ARG A 417 -16.08 16.18 6.50
CA ARG A 417 -17.14 16.92 7.23
C ARG A 417 -16.63 17.53 8.55
N ARG A 418 -15.67 16.89 9.24
CA ARG A 418 -15.04 17.46 10.46
C ARG A 418 -14.15 18.67 10.15
N ALA A 419 -13.41 18.63 9.05
CA ALA A 419 -12.66 19.78 8.57
C ALA A 419 -13.58 20.90 8.05
N GLU A 420 -14.65 20.56 7.33
CA GLU A 420 -15.65 21.51 6.82
C GLU A 420 -16.34 22.30 7.95
N ASP A 421 -16.68 21.66 9.06
CA ASP A 421 -17.31 22.33 10.21
C ASP A 421 -16.41 23.46 10.75
N LEU A 422 -15.10 23.23 10.89
CA LEU A 422 -14.14 24.27 11.29
C LEU A 422 -14.04 25.39 10.24
N VAL A 423 -14.02 25.05 8.96
CA VAL A 423 -14.02 26.04 7.87
C VAL A 423 -15.27 26.92 7.93
N LYS A 424 -16.44 26.36 8.25
CA LYS A 424 -17.69 27.12 8.45
C LYS A 424 -17.64 28.00 9.69
N GLN A 425 -17.14 27.49 10.81
CA GLN A 425 -16.93 28.29 12.04
C GLN A 425 -16.03 29.50 11.78
N ALA A 426 -14.89 29.29 11.10
CA ALA A 426 -13.93 30.36 10.79
C ALA A 426 -14.46 31.34 9.73
N SER A 427 -15.11 30.85 8.68
CA SER A 427 -15.71 31.70 7.63
C SER A 427 -16.83 32.59 8.19
N ALA A 428 -17.62 32.08 9.15
CA ALA A 428 -18.63 32.86 9.86
C ALA A 428 -18.02 33.97 10.74
N ALA A 429 -16.76 33.82 11.16
CA ALA A 429 -15.96 34.85 11.84
C ALA A 429 -15.17 35.76 10.87
N GLY A 430 -15.38 35.62 9.55
CA GLY A 430 -14.69 36.38 8.51
C GLY A 430 -13.22 35.98 8.28
N LEU A 431 -12.78 34.85 8.84
CA LEU A 431 -11.42 34.33 8.66
C LEU A 431 -11.29 33.56 7.35
N LYS A 432 -10.06 33.48 6.85
CA LYS A 432 -9.59 32.59 5.78
C LYS A 432 -8.32 31.85 6.26
N PRO A 433 -7.88 30.77 5.58
CA PRO A 433 -6.59 30.16 5.87
C PRO A 433 -5.46 31.22 5.83
N ALA A 434 -4.56 31.17 6.80
CA ALA A 434 -3.39 32.05 6.90
C ALA A 434 -2.16 31.49 6.16
N THR A 435 -2.34 30.36 5.48
CA THR A 435 -1.32 29.55 4.79
C THR A 435 -1.99 28.75 3.67
N ASP A 436 -1.23 28.24 2.70
CA ASP A 436 -1.81 27.44 1.61
C ASP A 436 -2.46 26.17 2.15
N PHE A 437 -3.74 25.95 1.83
CA PHE A 437 -4.56 24.87 2.39
C PHE A 437 -5.05 23.93 1.29
N PHE A 438 -4.55 22.69 1.26
CA PHE A 438 -4.83 21.70 0.22
C PHE A 438 -5.76 20.59 0.73
N ILE A 439 -6.72 20.19 -0.11
CA ILE A 439 -7.73 19.16 0.20
C ILE A 439 -7.63 18.04 -0.84
N THR A 440 -7.43 16.80 -0.42
CA THR A 440 -7.29 15.62 -1.30
C THR A 440 -8.40 14.58 -1.01
N PRO A 441 -9.49 14.55 -1.79
CA PRO A 441 -10.52 13.50 -1.68
C PRO A 441 -9.94 12.12 -1.98
N GLY A 442 -10.39 11.09 -1.25
CA GLY A 442 -9.81 9.75 -1.36
C GLY A 442 -10.22 8.98 -2.63
N SER A 443 -11.40 9.27 -3.18
CA SER A 443 -11.93 8.66 -4.41
C SER A 443 -12.92 9.60 -5.10
N GLU A 444 -13.28 9.30 -6.35
CA GLU A 444 -14.35 10.01 -7.07
C GLU A 444 -15.70 9.85 -6.36
N GLN A 445 -15.97 8.69 -5.74
CA GLN A 445 -17.16 8.49 -4.91
C GLN A 445 -17.20 9.49 -3.75
N ILE A 446 -16.08 9.68 -3.03
CA ILE A 446 -15.98 10.73 -2.01
C ILE A 446 -16.14 12.11 -2.63
N ARG A 447 -15.37 12.44 -3.69
CA ARG A 447 -15.39 13.77 -4.32
C ARG A 447 -16.80 14.16 -4.74
N ALA A 448 -17.50 13.33 -5.52
CA ALA A 448 -18.86 13.60 -5.99
C ALA A 448 -19.90 13.70 -4.87
N THR A 449 -19.73 12.93 -3.79
CA THR A 449 -20.60 13.04 -2.60
C THR A 449 -20.37 14.38 -1.87
N LEU A 450 -19.10 14.76 -1.69
CA LEU A 450 -18.72 16.01 -1.04
C LEU A 450 -19.11 17.25 -1.87
N ASP A 451 -19.04 17.14 -3.19
CA ASP A 451 -19.49 18.11 -4.19
C ASP A 451 -21.01 18.36 -4.07
N ARG A 452 -21.82 17.29 -4.18
CA ARG A 452 -23.28 17.32 -3.94
C ARG A 452 -23.63 17.95 -2.59
N ASP A 453 -22.94 17.55 -1.53
CA ASP A 453 -23.21 17.99 -0.17
C ASP A 453 -22.55 19.35 0.18
N SER A 454 -22.11 20.11 -0.85
CA SER A 454 -21.54 21.47 -0.80
C SER A 454 -20.32 21.63 0.11
N THR A 455 -19.58 20.54 0.30
CA THR A 455 -18.37 20.49 1.12
C THR A 455 -17.16 21.06 0.38
N LEU A 456 -17.02 20.72 -0.91
CA LEU A 456 -15.89 21.18 -1.72
C LEU A 456 -15.94 22.69 -1.96
N SER A 457 -17.12 23.21 -2.35
CA SER A 457 -17.34 24.66 -2.46
C SER A 457 -17.10 25.40 -1.14
N THR A 458 -17.45 24.81 0.01
CA THR A 458 -17.11 25.38 1.32
C THR A 458 -15.60 25.54 1.52
N PHE A 459 -14.79 24.57 1.08
CA PHE A 459 -13.33 24.69 1.12
C PHE A 459 -12.81 25.74 0.13
N GLU A 460 -13.35 25.76 -1.10
CA GLU A 460 -12.90 26.63 -2.20
C GLU A 460 -13.25 28.10 -1.95
N ASP A 461 -14.47 28.42 -1.49
CA ASP A 461 -14.92 29.77 -1.12
C ASP A 461 -14.06 30.36 0.03
N ALA A 462 -13.62 29.50 0.95
CA ALA A 462 -12.69 29.87 2.01
C ALA A 462 -11.27 30.16 1.49
N GLY A 463 -10.87 29.56 0.36
CA GLY A 463 -9.55 29.72 -0.28
C GLY A 463 -8.67 28.46 -0.22
N GLY A 464 -9.26 27.29 0.06
CA GLY A 464 -8.58 26.00 -0.05
C GLY A 464 -8.53 25.48 -1.50
N ILE A 465 -7.54 24.66 -1.79
CA ILE A 465 -7.28 24.10 -3.13
C ILE A 465 -7.64 22.61 -3.14
N VAL A 466 -8.65 22.22 -3.91
CA VAL A 466 -9.04 20.82 -4.09
C VAL A 466 -8.13 20.16 -5.14
N LEU A 467 -7.28 19.23 -4.68
CA LEU A 467 -6.41 18.42 -5.51
C LEU A 467 -7.16 17.22 -6.10
N ALA A 468 -6.61 16.62 -7.15
CA ALA A 468 -7.14 15.39 -7.74
C ALA A 468 -7.20 14.22 -6.75
N ASN A 469 -8.07 13.24 -7.02
CA ASN A 469 -8.30 12.06 -6.16
C ASN A 469 -7.11 11.06 -6.22
N ALA A 470 -5.94 11.45 -5.73
CA ALA A 470 -4.66 10.80 -5.95
C ALA A 470 -3.67 11.02 -4.78
N CYS A 471 -2.57 10.27 -4.73
CA CYS A 471 -1.61 10.33 -3.62
C CYS A 471 -0.88 11.67 -3.51
N GLY A 472 -0.54 12.31 -4.64
CA GLY A 472 -0.02 13.68 -4.70
C GLY A 472 1.08 14.00 -3.66
N PRO A 473 0.90 15.06 -2.83
CA PRO A 473 1.86 15.45 -1.79
C PRO A 473 2.15 14.40 -0.71
N CYS A 474 1.32 13.36 -0.55
CA CYS A 474 1.57 12.27 0.40
C CYS A 474 2.77 11.37 0.00
N ILE A 475 3.18 11.42 -1.27
CA ILE A 475 4.29 10.61 -1.82
C ILE A 475 5.44 11.42 -2.45
N GLY A 476 5.35 12.75 -2.43
CA GLY A 476 6.32 13.64 -3.08
C GLY A 476 5.92 14.10 -4.48
N GLN A 477 4.70 13.79 -4.96
CA GLN A 477 4.16 14.33 -6.21
C GLN A 477 3.46 15.67 -5.92
N TRP A 478 4.24 16.64 -5.46
CA TRP A 478 3.81 18.01 -5.20
C TRP A 478 4.80 18.96 -5.85
N LYS A 479 4.28 19.88 -6.66
CA LYS A 479 5.03 21.04 -7.13
C LYS A 479 4.56 22.22 -6.29
N ARG A 480 5.43 22.68 -5.39
CA ARG A 480 5.16 23.82 -4.52
C ARG A 480 5.07 25.11 -5.32
N THR A 481 4.12 25.96 -4.93
CA THR A 481 3.82 27.28 -5.53
C THR A 481 4.20 28.45 -4.63
N ASP A 482 4.55 28.16 -3.36
CA ASP A 482 5.02 29.14 -2.39
C ASP A 482 6.53 29.42 -2.54
N ASN A 483 7.02 30.47 -1.86
CA ASN A 483 8.40 30.97 -2.02
C ASN A 483 9.46 30.14 -1.27
N ILE A 484 9.22 28.86 -1.03
CA ILE A 484 10.12 27.96 -0.30
C ILE A 484 11.07 27.25 -1.27
N SER A 485 12.35 27.56 -1.16
CA SER A 485 13.42 26.98 -1.96
C SER A 485 13.96 25.69 -1.33
N LYS A 486 14.57 24.82 -2.15
CA LYS A 486 15.21 23.61 -1.64
C LYS A 486 16.41 23.95 -0.75
N GLY A 487 16.33 23.58 0.52
CA GLY A 487 17.29 23.93 1.57
C GLY A 487 16.73 24.89 2.61
N ASP A 488 15.60 25.56 2.35
CA ASP A 488 14.93 26.41 3.33
C ASP A 488 14.25 25.55 4.41
N SER A 489 14.27 26.02 5.66
CA SER A 489 13.60 25.37 6.79
C SER A 489 12.21 25.95 7.00
N ASN A 490 11.19 25.10 6.90
CA ASN A 490 9.77 25.46 6.98
C ASN A 490 8.97 24.33 7.65
N ALA A 491 7.83 24.66 8.27
CA ALA A 491 6.90 23.66 8.78
C ALA A 491 5.68 23.49 7.87
N ILE A 492 5.24 22.24 7.67
CA ILE A 492 3.95 21.89 7.08
C ILE A 492 3.17 20.99 8.05
N PHE A 493 1.85 21.05 7.98
CA PHE A 493 0.95 20.16 8.72
C PHE A 493 0.20 19.26 7.74
N THR A 494 0.16 17.95 7.99
CA THR A 494 -0.53 17.02 7.08
C THR A 494 -1.40 16.00 7.81
N SER A 495 -2.56 15.65 7.24
CA SER A 495 -3.40 14.55 7.75
C SER A 495 -2.95 13.19 7.23
N TYR A 496 -1.71 13.10 6.74
CA TYR A 496 -1.12 11.91 6.13
C TYR A 496 -0.51 10.98 7.20
N ASN A 497 0.36 10.08 6.77
CA ASN A 497 0.97 9.02 7.58
C ASN A 497 2.52 9.07 7.66
N ARG A 498 3.22 9.73 6.74
CA ARG A 498 4.70 9.76 6.69
C ARG A 498 5.27 11.17 6.49
N ASN A 499 6.27 11.48 7.31
CA ASN A 499 6.95 12.78 7.43
C ASN A 499 8.50 12.68 7.37
N PHE A 500 9.06 11.61 6.81
CA PHE A 500 10.50 11.49 6.64
C PHE A 500 11.08 12.66 5.82
N ARG A 501 12.33 13.06 6.08
CA ARG A 501 13.00 14.21 5.42
C ARG A 501 12.85 14.16 3.88
N GLY A 502 12.34 15.25 3.29
CA GLY A 502 12.09 15.36 1.85
C GLY A 502 10.95 14.52 1.28
N ARG A 503 10.11 13.87 2.11
CA ARG A 503 9.02 12.98 1.66
C ARG A 503 7.95 13.68 0.81
N ASN A 504 7.59 14.92 1.14
CA ASN A 504 6.39 15.56 0.60
C ASN A 504 6.66 16.49 -0.59
N ASP A 505 7.86 17.07 -0.67
CA ASP A 505 8.27 18.09 -1.64
C ASP A 505 9.73 17.95 -2.14
N GLY A 506 10.47 16.94 -1.69
CA GLY A 506 11.89 16.75 -2.01
C GLY A 506 12.85 17.73 -1.30
N ASN A 507 12.39 18.53 -0.34
CA ASN A 507 13.22 19.41 0.48
C ASN A 507 13.62 18.72 1.80
N PRO A 508 14.93 18.47 2.06
CA PRO A 508 15.37 17.79 3.27
C PRO A 508 15.02 18.52 4.57
N GLU A 509 14.92 19.86 4.57
CA GLU A 509 14.66 20.68 5.76
C GLU A 509 13.17 21.01 6.00
N THR A 510 12.26 20.57 5.12
CA THR A 510 10.81 20.67 5.38
C THR A 510 10.43 19.78 6.55
N MET A 511 9.95 20.39 7.63
CA MET A 511 9.44 19.73 8.83
C MET A 511 7.96 19.40 8.66
N ASN A 512 7.59 18.12 8.61
CA ASN A 512 6.18 17.71 8.47
C ASN A 512 5.62 17.17 9.79
N PHE A 513 4.56 17.82 10.26
CA PHE A 513 3.81 17.44 11.45
C PHE A 513 2.52 16.71 11.07
N LEU A 514 2.44 15.43 11.44
CA LEU A 514 1.30 14.56 11.21
C LEU A 514 0.25 14.79 12.30
N ALA A 515 -0.99 15.07 11.90
CA ALA A 515 -2.12 15.27 12.82
C ALA A 515 -3.44 14.74 12.24
N SER A 516 -4.55 14.92 12.96
CA SER A 516 -5.92 14.74 12.44
C SER A 516 -6.32 15.91 11.51
N PRO A 517 -7.19 15.69 10.50
CA PRO A 517 -7.54 16.71 9.52
C PRO A 517 -8.17 17.97 10.14
N GLU A 518 -8.90 17.83 11.24
CA GLU A 518 -9.39 18.96 12.04
C GLU A 518 -8.26 19.81 12.65
N ILE A 519 -7.20 19.18 13.18
CA ILE A 519 -6.05 19.91 13.74
C ILE A 519 -5.22 20.57 12.64
N VAL A 520 -5.02 19.90 11.50
CA VAL A 520 -4.39 20.51 10.31
C VAL A 520 -5.17 21.72 9.84
N THR A 521 -6.50 21.64 9.78
CA THR A 521 -7.39 22.75 9.41
C THR A 521 -7.22 23.91 10.40
N ALA A 522 -7.31 23.65 11.71
CA ALA A 522 -7.16 24.68 12.73
C ALA A 522 -5.78 25.38 12.69
N MET A 523 -4.69 24.62 12.51
CA MET A 523 -3.33 25.16 12.33
C MET A 523 -3.21 26.01 11.07
N SER A 524 -3.91 25.64 9.98
CA SER A 524 -3.89 26.38 8.72
C SER A 524 -4.57 27.75 8.81
N TYR A 525 -5.60 27.88 9.65
CA TYR A 525 -6.23 29.17 9.95
C TYR A 525 -5.43 30.02 10.94
N ALA A 526 -4.69 29.39 11.86
CA ALA A 526 -3.84 30.11 12.81
C ALA A 526 -2.50 30.58 12.20
N GLY A 527 -2.00 29.90 11.17
CA GLY A 527 -0.73 30.22 10.50
C GLY A 527 0.54 29.97 11.34
N THR A 528 0.39 29.51 12.59
CA THR A 528 1.50 29.25 13.51
C THR A 528 1.46 27.83 14.08
N THR A 529 2.64 27.23 14.19
CA THR A 529 2.82 25.87 14.76
C THR A 529 2.62 25.83 16.27
N SER A 530 2.54 27.00 16.92
CA SER A 530 2.38 27.15 18.38
C SER A 530 0.92 27.24 18.86
N PHE A 531 -0.07 27.19 17.97
CA PHE A 531 -1.49 27.35 18.29
C PHE A 531 -2.13 26.08 18.87
N ASN A 532 -2.98 26.22 19.89
CA ASN A 532 -3.82 25.15 20.41
C ASN A 532 -5.32 25.49 20.28
N PRO A 533 -6.06 24.90 19.32
CA PRO A 533 -7.49 25.17 19.15
C PRO A 533 -8.36 24.81 20.36
N LEU A 534 -7.86 23.99 21.31
CA LEU A 534 -8.61 23.64 22.52
C LEU A 534 -8.63 24.80 23.53
N THR A 535 -7.71 25.77 23.44
CA THR A 535 -7.55 26.87 24.42
C THR A 535 -7.53 28.27 23.81
N ASP A 536 -6.94 28.42 22.63
CA ASP A 536 -6.43 29.70 22.12
C ASP A 536 -7.45 30.44 21.24
N THR A 537 -7.14 31.70 20.90
CA THR A 537 -7.99 32.57 20.08
C THR A 537 -7.26 33.13 18.87
N ILE A 538 -7.95 33.26 17.74
CA ILE A 538 -7.51 33.98 16.54
C ILE A 538 -8.25 35.33 16.50
N THR A 539 -7.52 36.43 16.24
CA THR A 539 -8.15 37.74 16.06
C THR A 539 -8.80 37.83 14.67
N THR A 540 -10.07 38.20 14.60
CA THR A 540 -10.81 38.35 13.34
C THR A 540 -10.43 39.65 12.61
N PRO A 541 -10.81 39.83 11.33
CA PRO A 541 -10.66 41.11 10.63
C PRO A 541 -11.47 42.27 11.24
N SER A 542 -12.46 41.99 12.09
CA SER A 542 -13.19 43.01 12.87
C SER A 542 -12.49 43.39 14.18
N GLY A 543 -11.46 42.64 14.60
CA GLY A 543 -10.75 42.82 15.86
C GLY A 543 -11.32 42.02 17.04
N ASP A 544 -12.33 41.19 16.81
CA ASP A 544 -12.91 40.29 17.80
C ASP A 544 -12.02 39.05 18.03
N LEU A 545 -12.23 38.33 19.14
CA LEU A 545 -11.53 37.09 19.43
C LEU A 545 -12.40 35.88 19.07
N PHE A 546 -12.00 35.16 18.02
CA PHE A 546 -12.59 33.89 17.62
C PHE A 546 -11.87 32.70 18.26
N ARG A 547 -12.60 31.65 18.62
CA ARG A 547 -12.05 30.34 19.04
C ARG A 547 -12.91 29.22 18.47
N PHE A 548 -12.25 28.20 17.93
CA PHE A 548 -12.92 27.02 17.40
C PHE A 548 -13.66 26.25 18.50
N SER A 549 -14.85 25.76 18.17
CA SER A 549 -15.55 24.72 18.93
C SER A 549 -15.13 23.33 18.40
N PRO A 550 -15.16 22.26 19.23
CA PRO A 550 -14.84 20.91 18.78
C PRO A 550 -15.70 20.50 17.57
N PRO A 551 -15.12 19.96 16.49
CA PRO A 551 -15.81 19.85 15.21
C PRO A 551 -16.93 18.81 15.21
N GLY A 552 -18.06 19.17 14.59
CA GLY A 552 -19.12 18.25 14.20
C GLY A 552 -18.82 17.52 12.88
N GLY A 553 -19.52 16.43 12.60
CA GLY A 553 -19.41 15.74 11.31
C GLY A 553 -20.16 14.40 11.29
N ALA A 554 -20.92 14.14 10.23
CA ALA A 554 -21.63 12.87 10.05
C ALA A 554 -20.66 11.75 9.61
N GLU A 555 -20.84 10.53 10.13
CA GLU A 555 -20.01 9.37 9.79
C GLU A 555 -20.15 8.98 8.30
N LEU A 556 -21.38 9.04 7.78
CA LEU A 556 -21.77 8.65 6.43
C LEU A 556 -22.77 9.68 5.86
N PRO A 557 -22.87 9.84 4.53
CA PRO A 557 -23.87 10.71 3.91
C PRO A 557 -25.29 10.19 4.11
N GLU A 558 -26.22 11.07 4.51
CA GLU A 558 -27.62 10.73 4.82
C GLU A 558 -28.35 10.11 3.63
N PHE A 559 -28.11 10.64 2.43
CA PHE A 559 -28.72 10.17 1.17
C PHE A 559 -27.90 9.09 0.46
N GLY A 560 -26.87 8.54 1.12
CA GLY A 560 -25.91 7.62 0.53
C GLY A 560 -24.83 8.33 -0.30
N PHE A 561 -23.87 7.54 -0.76
CA PHE A 561 -22.76 8.01 -1.61
C PHE A 561 -23.19 8.18 -3.06
N GLU A 562 -22.60 9.15 -3.75
CA GLU A 562 -22.71 9.29 -5.20
C GLU A 562 -21.87 8.24 -5.94
N THR A 563 -22.24 7.98 -7.20
CA THR A 563 -21.42 7.18 -8.12
C THR A 563 -20.28 8.01 -8.76
N GLY A 564 -20.48 9.34 -8.86
CA GLY A 564 -19.54 10.25 -9.52
C GLY A 564 -19.44 10.05 -11.04
N ASN A 565 -18.35 10.54 -11.63
CA ASN A 565 -18.11 10.47 -13.07
C ASN A 565 -17.99 9.01 -13.57
N PRO A 566 -18.84 8.55 -14.52
CA PRO A 566 -18.72 7.23 -15.12
C PRO A 566 -17.36 6.92 -15.77
N ASP A 567 -16.64 7.93 -16.26
CA ASP A 567 -15.30 7.76 -16.85
C ASP A 567 -14.22 7.37 -15.81
N PHE A 568 -14.55 7.46 -14.50
CA PHE A 568 -13.70 7.02 -13.40
C PHE A 568 -14.10 5.66 -12.80
N LEU A 569 -15.10 4.98 -13.37
CA LEU A 569 -15.44 3.61 -13.00
C LEU A 569 -14.39 2.61 -13.54
N PRO A 570 -14.16 1.48 -12.85
CA PRO A 570 -13.17 0.51 -13.30
C PRO A 570 -13.59 -0.24 -14.56
N THR A 571 -12.61 -0.64 -15.37
CA THR A 571 -12.84 -1.59 -16.46
C THR A 571 -13.30 -2.94 -15.91
N SER A 572 -14.08 -3.70 -16.69
CA SER A 572 -14.44 -5.08 -16.34
C SER A 572 -13.20 -5.96 -16.17
N GLY A 573 -13.14 -6.74 -15.08
CA GLY A 573 -12.14 -7.79 -14.86
C GLY A 573 -12.30 -9.05 -15.73
N ALA A 574 -13.10 -9.01 -16.80
CA ALA A 574 -13.21 -10.13 -17.73
C ALA A 574 -11.98 -10.16 -18.68
N PRO A 575 -11.19 -11.24 -18.74
CA PRO A 575 -9.97 -11.29 -19.54
C PRO A 575 -10.25 -11.29 -21.04
N SER A 576 -9.39 -10.61 -21.79
CA SER A 576 -9.40 -10.57 -23.26
C SER A 576 -8.02 -10.98 -23.82
N PRO A 577 -7.68 -12.28 -23.86
CA PRO A 577 -6.32 -12.74 -24.14
C PRO A 577 -5.76 -12.32 -25.51
N SER A 578 -6.62 -11.99 -26.48
CA SER A 578 -6.27 -11.44 -27.80
C SER A 578 -5.86 -9.96 -27.79
N THR A 579 -6.11 -9.24 -26.69
CA THR A 579 -5.61 -7.87 -26.49
C THR A 579 -4.09 -7.87 -26.48
N GLN A 580 -3.47 -6.94 -27.20
CA GLN A 580 -2.02 -6.73 -27.16
C GLN A 580 -1.68 -5.75 -26.03
N VAL A 581 -0.62 -6.05 -25.28
CA VAL A 581 -0.12 -5.12 -24.25
C VAL A 581 0.70 -4.04 -24.94
N VAL A 582 0.42 -2.78 -24.61
CA VAL A 582 1.10 -1.63 -25.21
C VAL A 582 2.42 -1.37 -24.49
N VAL A 583 3.54 -1.74 -25.13
CA VAL A 583 4.89 -1.33 -24.75
C VAL A 583 5.60 -0.88 -26.02
N SER A 584 6.16 0.34 -26.03
CA SER A 584 6.96 0.80 -27.16
C SER A 584 8.35 0.13 -27.14
N PRO A 585 8.84 -0.44 -28.26
CA PRO A 585 10.19 -0.98 -28.34
C PRO A 585 11.29 0.11 -28.28
N THR A 586 10.90 1.39 -28.27
CA THR A 586 11.80 2.55 -28.09
C THR A 586 11.39 3.40 -26.88
N SER A 587 10.70 2.82 -25.89
CA SER A 587 10.36 3.50 -24.63
C SER A 587 11.61 3.78 -23.80
N ASP A 588 11.60 4.85 -22.98
CA ASP A 588 12.51 4.98 -21.83
C ASP A 588 11.83 4.62 -20.48
N ARG A 589 10.49 4.48 -20.47
CA ARG A 589 9.64 4.26 -19.28
C ARG A 589 9.35 2.79 -19.00
N LEU A 590 9.22 1.97 -20.04
CA LEU A 590 8.78 0.57 -19.98
C LEU A 590 9.69 -0.34 -20.82
N ALA A 591 10.04 -1.53 -20.33
CA ALA A 591 10.71 -2.56 -21.11
C ALA A 591 10.11 -3.94 -20.80
N LEU A 592 9.91 -4.75 -21.83
CA LEU A 592 9.53 -6.15 -21.65
C LEU A 592 10.66 -6.91 -20.92
N LEU A 593 10.28 -7.79 -19.99
CA LEU A 593 11.25 -8.66 -19.31
C LEU A 593 11.47 -9.94 -20.12
N GLU A 594 12.74 -10.28 -20.32
CA GLU A 594 13.13 -11.62 -20.74
C GLU A 594 13.26 -12.53 -19.50
N PRO A 595 12.80 -13.80 -19.55
CA PRO A 595 13.02 -14.75 -18.46
C PRO A 595 14.51 -14.94 -18.19
N PHE A 596 14.94 -14.77 -16.93
CA PHE A 596 16.35 -14.95 -16.56
C PHE A 596 16.86 -16.36 -16.88
N ALA A 597 18.15 -16.50 -17.19
CA ALA A 597 18.76 -17.81 -17.41
C ALA A 597 18.62 -18.72 -16.17
N PRO A 598 18.35 -20.03 -16.35
CA PRO A 598 18.39 -21.02 -15.27
C PRO A 598 19.74 -21.06 -14.54
N PHE A 599 19.77 -21.67 -13.36
CA PHE A 599 21.04 -22.01 -12.72
C PHE A 599 21.77 -23.10 -13.56
N PRO A 600 23.10 -23.07 -13.67
CA PRO A 600 23.86 -24.14 -14.31
C PRO A 600 23.69 -25.49 -13.59
N ASP A 601 24.10 -26.57 -14.24
CA ASP A 601 24.10 -27.94 -13.71
C ASP A 601 25.35 -28.27 -12.86
N HIS A 602 26.03 -27.24 -12.36
CA HIS A 602 27.29 -27.30 -11.63
C HIS A 602 27.45 -26.10 -10.67
N ASP A 603 28.46 -26.14 -9.80
CA ASP A 603 28.85 -25.01 -8.93
C ASP A 603 29.28 -23.78 -9.74
N LEU A 604 29.21 -22.59 -9.15
CA LEU A 604 29.62 -21.36 -9.83
C LEU A 604 31.14 -21.21 -9.75
N HIS A 605 31.78 -20.95 -10.90
CA HIS A 605 33.22 -20.82 -11.02
C HIS A 605 33.61 -19.51 -11.70
N GLY A 606 34.75 -18.94 -11.29
CA GLY A 606 35.30 -17.72 -11.92
C GLY A 606 34.54 -16.43 -11.63
N LEU A 607 33.59 -16.44 -10.68
CA LEU A 607 32.89 -15.24 -10.24
C LEU A 607 33.89 -14.17 -9.79
N LYS A 608 33.57 -12.89 -9.98
CA LYS A 608 34.39 -11.79 -9.45
C LYS A 608 33.65 -11.01 -8.37
N VAL A 609 34.37 -10.54 -7.36
CA VAL A 609 33.78 -9.63 -6.35
C VAL A 609 33.68 -8.23 -6.97
N LEU A 610 32.47 -7.84 -7.38
CA LEU A 610 32.18 -6.53 -7.97
C LEU A 610 32.43 -5.40 -6.97
N TYR A 611 31.99 -5.61 -5.72
CA TYR A 611 32.07 -4.60 -4.68
C TYR A 611 32.11 -5.26 -3.29
N LYS A 612 32.87 -4.65 -2.38
CA LYS A 612 32.82 -4.92 -0.94
C LYS A 612 32.22 -3.67 -0.28
N VAL A 613 30.97 -3.77 0.15
CA VAL A 613 30.22 -2.68 0.78
C VAL A 613 30.58 -2.59 2.25
N THR A 614 30.96 -1.41 2.73
CA THR A 614 31.08 -1.13 4.16
C THR A 614 29.91 -0.29 4.68
N GLY A 615 29.59 -0.45 5.97
CA GLY A 615 28.53 0.27 6.66
C GLY A 615 27.12 -0.18 6.23
N LYS A 616 26.13 0.66 6.55
CA LYS A 616 24.71 0.35 6.37
C LYS A 616 24.29 0.44 4.89
N CYS A 617 23.95 -0.70 4.29
CA CYS A 617 23.41 -0.79 2.94
C CYS A 617 21.90 -1.05 2.95
N THR A 618 21.10 -0.03 2.58
CA THR A 618 19.63 -0.10 2.49
C THR A 618 19.14 -0.40 1.08
N THR A 619 17.86 -0.71 0.87
CA THR A 619 17.32 -0.80 -0.50
C THR A 619 17.31 0.54 -1.25
N ASP A 620 17.41 1.68 -0.57
CA ASP A 620 17.69 2.99 -1.20
C ASP A 620 19.17 3.16 -1.56
N THR A 621 20.09 2.49 -0.84
CA THR A 621 21.51 2.39 -1.19
C THR A 621 21.73 1.51 -2.42
N ILE A 622 20.96 0.42 -2.54
CA ILE A 622 21.02 -0.56 -3.64
C ILE A 622 20.25 -0.07 -4.89
N SER A 623 19.08 0.56 -4.70
CA SER A 623 18.15 0.96 -5.77
C SER A 623 17.45 2.27 -5.37
N ALA A 624 18.11 3.40 -5.59
CA ALA A 624 17.64 4.73 -5.21
C ALA A 624 16.24 5.08 -5.80
N ALA A 625 15.50 5.93 -5.08
CA ALA A 625 14.20 6.49 -5.53
C ALA A 625 14.38 7.86 -6.22
N GLY A 626 13.51 8.84 -5.93
CA GLY A 626 13.55 10.18 -6.51
C GLY A 626 13.48 10.14 -8.05
N PRO A 627 14.46 10.69 -8.79
CA PRO A 627 14.40 10.77 -10.25
C PRO A 627 14.35 9.40 -10.95
N TRP A 628 14.77 8.33 -10.27
CA TRP A 628 14.75 6.96 -10.80
C TRP A 628 13.35 6.33 -10.85
N LEU A 629 12.36 6.88 -10.14
CA LEU A 629 11.00 6.34 -10.09
C LEU A 629 10.33 6.28 -11.46
N LYS A 630 10.72 7.16 -12.40
CA LYS A 630 10.19 7.17 -13.78
C LYS A 630 10.55 5.90 -14.59
N TYR A 631 11.61 5.19 -14.21
CA TYR A 631 12.12 3.99 -14.87
C TYR A 631 11.65 2.68 -14.23
N LYS A 632 10.68 2.70 -13.31
CA LYS A 632 10.25 1.49 -12.57
C LYS A 632 9.77 0.34 -13.46
N GLY A 633 9.22 0.63 -14.64
CA GLY A 633 8.87 -0.37 -15.65
C GLY A 633 9.98 -0.70 -16.66
N HIS A 634 11.14 -0.06 -16.61
CA HIS A 634 12.24 -0.23 -17.57
C HIS A 634 13.50 -0.74 -16.86
N LEU A 635 13.55 -2.07 -16.61
CA LEU A 635 14.64 -2.69 -15.85
C LEU A 635 16.07 -2.31 -16.32
N PRO A 636 16.38 -2.21 -17.63
CA PRO A 636 17.69 -1.72 -18.06
C PRO A 636 18.03 -0.28 -17.63
N ASN A 637 17.05 0.62 -17.57
CA ASN A 637 17.29 2.04 -17.28
C ASN A 637 17.40 2.28 -15.77
N ILE A 638 16.58 1.59 -14.98
CA ILE A 638 16.70 1.68 -13.52
C ILE A 638 17.94 0.93 -13.01
N SER A 639 18.45 -0.08 -13.72
CA SER A 639 19.72 -0.76 -13.37
C SER A 639 20.95 0.17 -13.42
N ALA A 640 20.87 1.31 -14.10
CA ALA A 640 21.89 2.36 -14.02
C ALA A 640 21.96 3.07 -12.65
N ASN A 641 21.17 2.65 -11.64
CA ASN A 641 21.30 3.08 -10.25
C ASN A 641 21.73 1.98 -9.26
N THR A 642 22.13 0.81 -9.77
CA THR A 642 22.52 -0.33 -8.92
C THR A 642 23.68 0.05 -7.99
N LEU A 643 23.44 -0.03 -6.68
CA LEU A 643 24.40 0.22 -5.61
C LEU A 643 25.03 1.64 -5.57
N ILE A 644 24.50 2.63 -6.29
CA ILE A 644 25.13 3.97 -6.37
C ILE A 644 25.20 4.74 -5.03
N GLY A 645 24.56 4.26 -3.96
CA GLY A 645 24.73 4.80 -2.61
C GLY A 645 25.81 4.09 -1.77
N ALA A 646 26.43 3.02 -2.27
CA ALA A 646 27.28 2.12 -1.48
C ALA A 646 28.72 2.62 -1.34
N ALA A 647 29.22 2.66 -0.10
CA ALA A 647 30.61 2.97 0.21
C ALA A 647 31.53 1.75 -0.01
N ASN A 648 32.66 1.97 -0.68
CA ASN A 648 33.70 0.98 -0.92
C ASN A 648 34.48 0.71 0.37
N ALA A 649 34.56 -0.54 0.81
CA ALA A 649 35.25 -0.91 2.05
C ALA A 649 36.77 -0.65 2.06
N ALA A 650 37.40 -0.51 0.89
CA ALA A 650 38.84 -0.27 0.80
C ALA A 650 39.21 1.22 0.76
N THR A 651 38.33 2.10 0.26
CA THR A 651 38.63 3.53 0.03
C THR A 651 37.66 4.50 0.73
N GLY A 652 36.49 4.02 1.17
CA GLY A 652 35.41 4.85 1.72
C GLY A 652 34.59 5.61 0.67
N GLU A 653 34.97 5.53 -0.61
CA GLU A 653 34.30 6.25 -1.69
C GLU A 653 32.92 5.67 -2.02
N VAL A 654 31.98 6.54 -2.40
CA VAL A 654 30.61 6.14 -2.78
C VAL A 654 30.51 6.07 -4.30
N ASN A 655 29.99 4.95 -4.82
CA ASN A 655 29.90 4.66 -6.26
C ASN A 655 31.25 4.74 -7.02
N VAL A 656 32.34 4.25 -6.40
CA VAL A 656 33.66 4.13 -7.07
C VAL A 656 34.10 2.67 -7.01
N ALA A 657 33.87 1.97 -8.12
CA ALA A 657 34.28 0.59 -8.32
C ALA A 657 35.61 0.53 -9.10
N TYR A 658 36.48 -0.38 -8.68
CA TYR A 658 37.78 -0.65 -9.30
C TYR A 658 37.71 -1.97 -10.05
N ASP A 659 38.15 -1.99 -11.31
CA ASP A 659 38.24 -3.20 -12.12
C ASP A 659 39.61 -3.92 -11.92
N VAL A 660 39.75 -5.12 -12.46
CA VAL A 660 40.92 -6.00 -12.30
C VAL A 660 42.22 -5.37 -12.79
N ASP A 661 42.14 -4.48 -13.79
CA ASP A 661 43.22 -3.69 -14.39
C ASP A 661 43.57 -2.41 -13.59
N GLY A 662 42.80 -2.08 -12.56
CA GLY A 662 42.96 -0.87 -11.74
C GLY A 662 42.25 0.37 -12.27
N SER A 663 41.51 0.28 -13.39
CA SER A 663 40.64 1.37 -13.86
C SER A 663 39.44 1.56 -12.93
N THR A 664 38.94 2.79 -12.85
CA THR A 664 37.78 3.16 -12.02
C THR A 664 36.56 3.52 -12.86
N SER A 665 35.38 3.18 -12.34
CA SER A 665 34.08 3.56 -12.90
C SER A 665 33.00 3.52 -11.80
N GLY A 666 31.78 3.91 -12.11
CA GLY A 666 30.66 3.64 -11.21
C GLY A 666 30.33 2.14 -11.13
N ILE A 667 29.62 1.75 -10.08
CA ILE A 667 29.27 0.34 -9.82
C ILE A 667 28.37 -0.24 -10.94
N PRO A 668 27.30 0.43 -11.41
CA PRO A 668 26.47 -0.14 -12.48
C PRO A 668 27.20 -0.15 -13.83
N GLU A 669 28.10 0.81 -14.10
CA GLU A 669 28.95 0.81 -15.30
C GLU A 669 29.92 -0.38 -15.31
N LEU A 670 30.59 -0.68 -14.19
CA LEU A 670 31.46 -1.85 -14.08
C LEU A 670 30.68 -3.16 -14.21
N ALA A 671 29.52 -3.25 -13.56
CA ALA A 671 28.67 -4.44 -13.62
C ALA A 671 28.15 -4.69 -15.05
N GLN A 672 27.79 -3.65 -15.79
CA GLN A 672 27.39 -3.76 -17.19
C GLN A 672 28.60 -4.12 -18.09
N LYS A 673 29.78 -3.51 -17.89
CA LYS A 673 31.04 -3.90 -18.57
C LYS A 673 31.36 -5.38 -18.39
N TRP A 674 31.23 -5.90 -17.16
CA TRP A 674 31.47 -7.31 -16.85
C TRP A 674 30.41 -8.24 -17.46
N LYS A 675 29.12 -7.87 -17.40
CA LYS A 675 28.03 -8.59 -18.09
C LYS A 675 28.28 -8.73 -19.59
N ASP A 676 28.69 -7.65 -20.27
CA ASP A 676 28.96 -7.66 -21.71
C ASP A 676 30.22 -8.49 -22.07
N GLN A 677 31.07 -8.79 -21.08
CA GLN A 677 32.20 -9.71 -21.18
C GLN A 677 31.88 -11.14 -20.74
N GLY A 678 30.65 -11.42 -20.29
CA GLY A 678 30.26 -12.72 -19.73
C GLY A 678 30.81 -13.02 -18.33
N ILE A 679 31.30 -11.99 -17.61
CA ILE A 679 31.84 -12.11 -16.25
C ILE A 679 30.68 -12.02 -15.25
N GLU A 680 30.35 -13.16 -14.64
CA GLU A 680 29.41 -13.22 -13.52
C GLU A 680 30.08 -12.79 -12.20
N TRP A 681 29.29 -12.27 -11.26
CA TRP A 681 29.84 -11.63 -10.06
C TRP A 681 29.04 -11.83 -8.78
N LEU A 682 29.67 -11.45 -7.67
CA LEU A 682 29.07 -11.33 -6.34
C LEU A 682 29.36 -9.97 -5.70
N VAL A 683 28.54 -9.60 -4.71
CA VAL A 683 28.79 -8.48 -3.79
C VAL A 683 29.03 -9.03 -2.39
N VAL A 684 30.01 -8.45 -1.70
CA VAL A 684 30.28 -8.69 -0.28
C VAL A 684 29.71 -7.53 0.54
N ALA A 685 29.07 -7.82 1.67
CA ALA A 685 28.46 -6.81 2.52
C ALA A 685 28.59 -7.11 4.02
N GLU A 686 28.34 -6.08 4.83
CA GLU A 686 28.26 -6.18 6.28
C GLU A 686 26.86 -6.68 6.75
N ASP A 687 26.34 -6.15 7.86
CA ASP A 687 25.11 -6.58 8.52
C ASP A 687 23.86 -5.88 8.00
N ASN A 688 22.73 -6.58 8.13
CA ASN A 688 21.38 -6.16 7.73
C ASN A 688 21.28 -5.63 6.29
N TYR A 689 22.01 -6.25 5.35
CA TYR A 689 22.05 -5.84 3.95
C TYR A 689 20.64 -5.86 3.33
N GLY A 690 20.26 -4.73 2.74
CA GLY A 690 18.93 -4.52 2.16
C GLY A 690 17.86 -4.03 3.15
N GLU A 691 18.23 -3.38 4.26
CA GLU A 691 17.25 -2.75 5.17
C GLU A 691 16.36 -1.73 4.43
N GLY A 692 15.07 -1.65 4.77
CA GLY A 692 14.18 -0.55 4.35
C GLY A 692 13.07 -0.96 3.38
N SER A 693 12.87 -0.16 2.33
CA SER A 693 11.76 -0.26 1.38
C SER A 693 11.67 -1.66 0.73
N ALA A 694 10.45 -2.20 0.59
CA ALA A 694 10.17 -3.51 -0.04
C ALA A 694 10.32 -3.53 -1.59
N ARG A 695 11.38 -2.93 -2.13
CA ARG A 695 11.62 -2.80 -3.57
C ARG A 695 12.28 -4.06 -4.13
N GLU A 696 11.56 -4.77 -4.98
CA GLU A 696 12.08 -5.89 -5.77
C GLU A 696 13.18 -5.49 -6.76
N HIS A 697 13.19 -4.21 -7.20
CA HIS A 697 14.24 -3.64 -8.05
C HIS A 697 15.64 -3.84 -7.48
N ALA A 698 15.81 -3.77 -6.15
CA ALA A 698 17.09 -4.03 -5.49
C ALA A 698 17.63 -5.46 -5.66
N ALA A 699 16.79 -6.42 -6.08
CA ALA A 699 17.20 -7.79 -6.44
C ALA A 699 17.22 -7.99 -7.97
N LEU A 700 16.23 -7.46 -8.69
CA LEU A 700 16.15 -7.52 -10.16
C LEU A 700 17.36 -6.89 -10.84
N GLN A 701 17.86 -5.76 -10.33
CA GLN A 701 18.97 -5.01 -10.92
C GLN A 701 20.30 -5.77 -10.83
N PRO A 702 20.77 -6.25 -9.65
CA PRO A 702 21.90 -7.18 -9.59
C PRO A 702 21.75 -8.38 -10.53
N ARG A 703 20.57 -9.01 -10.55
CA ARG A 703 20.31 -10.18 -11.39
C ARG A 703 20.43 -9.86 -12.89
N PHE A 704 19.89 -8.71 -13.31
CA PHE A 704 19.96 -8.22 -14.69
C PHE A 704 21.39 -7.84 -15.11
N LEU A 705 22.21 -7.35 -14.18
CA LEU A 705 23.60 -6.96 -14.43
C LEU A 705 24.61 -8.11 -14.26
N GLY A 706 24.19 -9.37 -14.11
CA GLY A 706 25.08 -10.54 -14.03
C GLY A 706 25.47 -10.99 -12.62
N GLY A 707 24.87 -10.40 -11.58
CA GLY A 707 25.07 -10.81 -10.20
C GLY A 707 24.40 -12.16 -9.89
N ARG A 708 25.16 -13.07 -9.28
CA ARG A 708 24.73 -14.44 -8.97
C ARG A 708 24.62 -14.74 -7.47
N VAL A 709 25.48 -14.13 -6.66
CA VAL A 709 25.56 -14.34 -5.21
C VAL A 709 25.64 -12.99 -4.50
N ILE A 710 25.01 -12.87 -3.33
CA ILE A 710 25.32 -11.81 -2.36
C ILE A 710 25.83 -12.51 -1.09
N LEU A 711 26.98 -12.08 -0.57
CA LEU A 711 27.62 -12.64 0.62
C LEU A 711 27.67 -11.59 1.72
N ALA A 712 26.76 -11.67 2.69
CA ALA A 712 26.60 -10.68 3.77
C ALA A 712 26.97 -11.25 5.15
N LYS A 713 27.16 -10.39 6.16
CA LYS A 713 27.15 -10.84 7.57
C LYS A 713 25.72 -11.22 7.99
N SER A 714 24.73 -10.43 7.59
CA SER A 714 23.30 -10.71 7.74
C SER A 714 22.44 -9.93 6.71
N PHE A 715 21.19 -10.37 6.48
CA PHE A 715 20.26 -9.76 5.52
C PHE A 715 19.00 -9.23 6.20
N ALA A 716 18.37 -8.22 5.58
CA ALA A 716 16.99 -7.84 5.89
C ALA A 716 16.00 -8.80 5.20
N ARG A 717 15.04 -9.35 5.95
CA ARG A 717 14.08 -10.40 5.53
C ARG A 717 13.51 -10.24 4.11
N ILE A 718 12.93 -9.08 3.80
CA ILE A 718 12.23 -8.85 2.53
C ILE A 718 13.22 -8.85 1.36
N HIS A 719 14.40 -8.27 1.56
CA HIS A 719 15.43 -8.26 0.52
C HIS A 719 16.00 -9.68 0.28
N GLU A 720 16.19 -10.48 1.33
CA GLU A 720 16.60 -11.88 1.20
C GLU A 720 15.60 -12.71 0.39
N THR A 721 14.29 -12.56 0.65
CA THR A 721 13.23 -13.19 -0.17
C THR A 721 13.27 -12.72 -1.62
N ASN A 722 13.42 -11.42 -1.86
CA ASN A 722 13.49 -10.85 -3.22
C ASN A 722 14.70 -11.39 -4.00
N LEU A 723 15.88 -11.54 -3.38
CA LEU A 723 17.07 -12.14 -4.01
C LEU A 723 16.78 -13.56 -4.50
N LYS A 724 16.26 -14.42 -3.61
CA LYS A 724 15.90 -15.82 -3.92
C LYS A 724 14.88 -15.91 -5.05
N LYS A 725 13.84 -15.07 -5.03
CA LYS A 725 12.80 -15.03 -6.08
C LYS A 725 13.35 -14.66 -7.45
N GLN A 726 14.36 -13.80 -7.52
CA GLN A 726 15.03 -13.45 -8.78
C GLN A 726 16.21 -14.39 -9.13
N GLY A 727 16.39 -15.49 -8.40
CA GLY A 727 17.46 -16.47 -8.69
C GLY A 727 18.87 -16.01 -8.29
N VAL A 728 18.99 -14.98 -7.46
CA VAL A 728 20.26 -14.58 -6.82
C VAL A 728 20.37 -15.33 -5.50
N VAL A 729 21.55 -15.84 -5.18
CA VAL A 729 21.78 -16.65 -3.97
C VAL A 729 22.24 -15.75 -2.80
N PRO A 730 21.43 -15.55 -1.74
CA PRO A 730 21.93 -14.97 -0.50
C PRO A 730 22.69 -16.02 0.31
N LEU A 731 23.96 -15.74 0.60
CA LEU A 731 24.80 -16.48 1.55
C LEU A 731 25.17 -15.57 2.71
N THR A 732 25.22 -16.12 3.91
CA THR A 732 25.75 -15.41 5.10
C THR A 732 27.04 -16.04 5.58
N PHE A 733 27.97 -15.24 6.09
CA PHE A 733 29.23 -15.76 6.63
C PHE A 733 28.99 -16.71 7.81
N ALA A 734 29.75 -17.83 7.87
CA ALA A 734 29.70 -18.71 9.04
C ALA A 734 30.32 -18.05 10.28
N ASN A 735 31.43 -17.33 10.09
CA ASN A 735 32.02 -16.37 11.03
C ASN A 735 32.04 -14.97 10.39
N GLY A 736 31.45 -13.96 11.04
CA GLY A 736 31.38 -12.59 10.50
C GLY A 736 32.75 -11.92 10.27
N GLU A 737 33.82 -12.41 10.91
CA GLU A 737 35.19 -11.96 10.67
C GLU A 737 35.74 -12.37 9.29
N ASP A 738 35.16 -13.40 8.66
CA ASP A 738 35.56 -13.86 7.32
C ASP A 738 35.28 -12.81 6.23
N TYR A 739 34.49 -11.78 6.52
CA TYR A 739 34.33 -10.57 5.70
C TYR A 739 35.67 -9.89 5.37
N GLU A 740 36.68 -9.97 6.24
CA GLU A 740 38.02 -9.42 5.94
C GLU A 740 38.91 -10.35 5.11
N LYS A 741 38.48 -11.59 4.88
CA LYS A 741 39.21 -12.58 4.06
C LYS A 741 38.87 -12.48 2.57
N ILE A 742 37.96 -11.60 2.17
CA ILE A 742 37.52 -11.38 0.79
C ILE A 742 37.47 -9.88 0.48
N ASN A 743 37.86 -9.50 -0.75
CA ASN A 743 37.98 -8.12 -1.22
C ASN A 743 37.47 -7.97 -2.66
N ALA A 744 37.24 -6.72 -3.11
CA ALA A 744 36.89 -6.45 -4.51
C ALA A 744 37.97 -6.96 -5.48
N CYS A 745 37.54 -7.38 -6.67
CA CYS A 745 38.36 -8.04 -7.71
C CYS A 745 39.01 -9.39 -7.32
N ASP A 746 38.73 -9.98 -6.15
CA ASP A 746 39.04 -11.39 -5.90
C ASP A 746 38.24 -12.30 -6.85
N GLU A 747 38.82 -13.45 -7.21
CA GLU A 747 38.17 -14.49 -8.00
C GLU A 747 37.55 -15.54 -7.06
N VAL A 748 36.34 -16.01 -7.38
CA VAL A 748 35.53 -16.80 -6.45
C VAL A 748 34.90 -18.01 -7.15
N SER A 749 34.92 -19.15 -6.47
CA SER A 749 34.08 -20.31 -6.78
C SER A 749 33.22 -20.71 -5.60
N THR A 750 32.10 -21.38 -5.84
CA THR A 750 31.33 -22.07 -4.81
C THR A 750 31.72 -23.55 -4.75
N GLU A 751 31.54 -24.16 -3.57
CA GLU A 751 31.53 -25.61 -3.41
C GLU A 751 30.21 -26.03 -2.74
N GLY A 752 29.53 -27.02 -3.31
CA GLY A 752 28.32 -27.63 -2.77
C GLY A 752 27.06 -26.79 -2.94
N LEU A 753 27.11 -25.63 -3.60
CA LEU A 753 25.92 -24.80 -3.82
C LEU A 753 24.92 -25.50 -4.75
N TYR A 754 25.40 -26.11 -5.84
CA TYR A 754 24.53 -26.86 -6.73
C TYR A 754 23.89 -28.06 -6.03
N ASP A 755 24.64 -28.82 -5.24
CA ASP A 755 24.10 -29.95 -4.47
C ASP A 755 23.08 -29.51 -3.41
N VAL A 756 23.33 -28.40 -2.70
CA VAL A 756 22.38 -27.78 -1.75
C VAL A 756 21.09 -27.33 -2.44
N LEU A 757 21.18 -26.77 -3.64
CA LEU A 757 20.01 -26.44 -4.45
C LEU A 757 19.25 -27.71 -4.88
N LYS A 758 19.98 -28.75 -5.32
CA LYS A 758 19.41 -30.04 -5.75
C LYS A 758 18.80 -30.87 -4.63
N SER A 759 19.22 -30.69 -3.37
CA SER A 759 18.76 -31.44 -2.19
C SER A 759 17.58 -30.80 -1.45
N GLY A 760 17.10 -29.65 -1.92
CA GLY A 760 16.05 -28.87 -1.27
C GLY A 760 16.55 -28.08 -0.04
N GLY A 761 17.79 -27.56 -0.10
CA GLY A 761 18.37 -26.74 0.96
C GLY A 761 19.14 -27.53 2.03
N LYS A 762 19.69 -28.70 1.69
CA LYS A 762 20.36 -29.61 2.65
C LYS A 762 21.83 -29.81 2.29
N GLY A 763 22.74 -29.30 3.12
CA GLY A 763 24.19 -29.44 2.96
C GLY A 763 24.97 -28.28 3.62
N GLU A 764 26.24 -28.11 3.24
CA GLU A 764 27.03 -26.90 3.51
C GLU A 764 27.41 -26.25 2.17
N VAL A 765 27.42 -24.91 2.11
CA VAL A 765 28.00 -24.15 0.99
C VAL A 765 29.30 -23.49 1.44
N LYS A 766 30.36 -23.63 0.64
CA LYS A 766 31.63 -22.90 0.84
C LYS A 766 31.89 -21.95 -0.31
N VAL A 767 32.68 -20.93 -0.03
CA VAL A 767 33.14 -19.91 -0.99
C VAL A 767 34.66 -19.97 -1.01
N VAL A 768 35.23 -20.38 -2.13
CA VAL A 768 36.69 -20.46 -2.34
C VAL A 768 37.13 -19.16 -2.98
N VAL A 769 37.90 -18.36 -2.23
CA VAL A 769 38.37 -17.03 -2.63
C VAL A 769 39.83 -17.13 -3.06
N LYS A 770 40.06 -16.95 -4.36
CA LYS A 770 41.38 -16.97 -5.01
C LYS A 770 41.90 -15.55 -5.20
N LYS A 771 43.08 -15.30 -4.65
CA LYS A 771 43.74 -14.00 -4.55
C LYS A 771 44.59 -13.69 -5.78
N LYS A 772 44.95 -12.41 -5.93
CA LYS A 772 45.84 -11.93 -7.02
C LYS A 772 47.25 -12.54 -6.99
N ASP A 773 47.70 -13.09 -5.87
CA ASP A 773 48.97 -13.83 -5.74
C ASP A 773 48.84 -15.35 -6.00
N GLY A 774 47.63 -15.84 -6.28
CA GLY A 774 47.34 -17.26 -6.48
C GLY A 774 47.07 -18.04 -5.20
N SER A 775 47.09 -17.42 -4.01
CA SER A 775 46.65 -18.07 -2.77
C SER A 775 45.13 -18.24 -2.73
N GLU A 776 44.65 -19.27 -2.03
CA GLU A 776 43.22 -19.58 -1.91
C GLU A 776 42.80 -19.61 -0.44
N VAL A 777 41.63 -19.03 -0.15
CA VAL A 777 41.02 -19.00 1.18
C VAL A 777 39.60 -19.54 1.11
N VAL A 778 39.34 -20.63 1.84
CA VAL A 778 38.01 -21.25 1.92
C VAL A 778 37.21 -20.60 3.05
N ILE A 779 36.12 -19.93 2.69
CA ILE A 779 35.17 -19.31 3.62
C ILE A 779 33.96 -20.24 3.76
N LYS A 780 33.56 -20.55 4.99
CA LYS A 780 32.31 -21.28 5.28
C LYS A 780 31.13 -20.31 5.27
N THR A 781 29.98 -20.75 4.75
CA THR A 781 28.75 -19.95 4.72
C THR A 781 27.55 -20.67 5.32
N LYS A 782 26.45 -19.94 5.50
CA LYS A 782 25.12 -20.40 5.91
C LYS A 782 24.08 -19.84 4.92
N HIS A 783 22.95 -20.51 4.80
CA HIS A 783 21.81 -20.06 3.99
C HIS A 783 20.48 -20.35 4.69
N THR A 784 19.40 -19.71 4.25
CA THR A 784 18.03 -19.93 4.75
C THR A 784 17.08 -20.46 3.65
N LEU A 785 17.64 -21.06 2.60
CA LEU A 785 16.90 -21.61 1.47
C LEU A 785 15.97 -22.76 1.89
N SER A 786 14.68 -22.63 1.56
CA SER A 786 13.71 -23.75 1.56
C SER A 786 13.76 -24.55 0.25
N GLU A 787 13.11 -25.71 0.21
CA GLU A 787 13.00 -26.56 -0.98
C GLU A 787 12.37 -25.81 -2.18
N ASP A 788 11.28 -25.09 -1.93
CA ASP A 788 10.62 -24.23 -2.91
C ASP A 788 11.57 -23.12 -3.43
N GLN A 789 12.31 -22.46 -2.52
CA GLN A 789 13.27 -21.39 -2.85
C GLN A 789 14.50 -21.91 -3.63
N CYS A 790 14.96 -23.14 -3.37
CA CYS A 790 15.95 -23.81 -4.21
C CYS A 790 15.41 -24.06 -5.62
N GLY A 791 14.13 -24.45 -5.75
CA GLY A 791 13.44 -24.58 -7.02
C GLY A 791 13.38 -23.28 -7.83
N PHE A 792 13.14 -22.14 -7.17
CA PHE A 792 13.16 -20.81 -7.80
C PHE A 792 14.55 -20.50 -8.39
N ILE A 793 15.61 -20.71 -7.61
CA ILE A 793 16.98 -20.44 -8.05
C ILE A 793 17.38 -21.36 -9.21
N LEU A 794 17.14 -22.67 -9.10
CA LEU A 794 17.41 -23.64 -10.17
C LEU A 794 16.68 -23.28 -11.48
N ALA A 795 15.43 -22.80 -11.39
CA ALA A 795 14.68 -22.38 -12.57
C ALA A 795 15.18 -21.07 -13.20
N GLY A 796 15.98 -20.28 -12.48
CA GLY A 796 16.49 -18.94 -12.85
C GLY A 796 15.71 -17.79 -12.22
N SER A 797 14.47 -18.06 -11.79
CA SER A 797 13.61 -17.21 -10.95
C SER A 797 12.39 -18.04 -10.49
N ALA A 798 11.65 -17.54 -9.49
CA ALA A 798 10.36 -18.13 -9.10
C ALA A 798 9.37 -18.15 -10.28
N LEU A 799 9.33 -17.06 -11.05
CA LEU A 799 8.45 -16.89 -12.22
C LEU A 799 8.76 -17.94 -13.31
N ASN A 800 10.03 -18.26 -13.52
CA ASN A 800 10.46 -19.31 -14.45
C ASN A 800 10.01 -20.71 -14.02
N LEU A 801 9.95 -20.98 -12.71
CA LEU A 801 9.44 -22.26 -12.18
C LEU A 801 7.94 -22.37 -12.42
N LEU A 802 7.20 -21.31 -12.08
CA LEU A 802 5.76 -21.20 -12.23
C LEU A 802 5.32 -21.30 -13.71
N ALA A 803 6.08 -20.67 -14.61
CA ALA A 803 5.90 -20.76 -16.07
C ALA A 803 6.16 -22.17 -16.65
N LYS A 804 6.95 -23.01 -15.97
CA LYS A 804 7.17 -24.41 -16.34
C LYS A 804 6.07 -25.32 -15.78
N MET A 805 5.71 -25.14 -14.51
CA MET A 805 4.71 -25.96 -13.81
C MET A 805 3.31 -25.95 -14.44
N LYS A 806 2.94 -24.91 -15.19
CA LYS A 806 1.65 -24.83 -15.91
C LYS A 806 1.74 -25.14 -17.41
N ARG A 807 2.85 -25.74 -17.87
CA ARG A 807 3.01 -26.32 -19.23
C ARG A 807 2.97 -27.85 -19.23
N THR A 808 2.88 -28.46 -18.05
CA THR A 808 2.71 -29.90 -17.78
C THR A 808 1.31 -30.15 -17.24
#